data_AF-A0A952CKP7-F1
#
_entry.id   AF-A0A952CKP7-F1
#
_cell.length_a   1.000
_cell.length_b   1.000
_cell.length_c   1.000
_cell.angle_alpha   90.00
_cell.angle_beta   90.00
_cell.angle_gamma   90.00
#
_symmetry.space_group_name_H-M   'P 1'
#
loop_
_entity.id
_entity.type
_entity.pdbx_description
1 polymer ?
#
loop_
_entity_poly.entity_id
_entity_poly.type
_entity_poly.pdbx_seq_one_letter_code
_entity_poly.pdbx_strand_id
1 'polypeptide(L)'
;MPSPIRRTRCVTVRFRAPVVAAVLLSAPALAGPAERIPVVVDPRGGAGALTVGSLVILRDAPADAIADAGGARLDDGAVVAWWRERGATFYAISLEGRSLSTVRQTSYDVLLQYDAFDPLERQPGPPSFLAADEASELGIVQFHTQPLEEYAAALLAAGAQIFTYVGNHAYIVRADPAARQALGALPFVRWVGPFHPAYKLEAGLLAQLGDADAWRSSGPYVIQTAQRGLADQDAVAAEIAALGGQVLRQTPHGYWVEAELTLDQVLRLSRRDEVLYIEPALPATNYMNNVRIVGGANYVEQVAGFTGQGVRGEVMDTNLYEAHIDFQVIPPIFHGNRGGNSSHGTSVYGIVFGTGTGNPQGRGMLPMGQGIFADFGFLGDRYVHTAELNQPPYQAVFQTNSWGYCCATQYNTRSAEMDLITFDLDIVILQAQANNGNQSSDQHAWAKNIVSVGGIRHYDTLTLDDDAWNGAGSIGPAADGRIKPDLSYFYDSIYTTSNSGGYTSGFGGTSAATPMTAGHFGLFFQMWSQGLFGNPVDPNGTVFSNRPRMSTSKAMMINSARPYPFNGVNHDLRRFTQGWGLANVQRLYDLRDSMFIVNETDVLTNLASTTYVLTVAPGTPELRATLVYTDLPGVPNSSRHRINDLSLKVVAPDGTLYWGNNGLTAGNVSTPGGSRNSIDTVENVWVLNPAPGAWSITISADEIVQDAHVETPQLDADYALVVSGVVPPTPADLDGDGCVGQGDLGILLAAFGACPGDANYNQAAGELAGGPCVGQEDLGVLLANFGQGCP
;
A
#
# COMPACT_ATOMS: atom_id res chain seq x y z
N MET A 1 43.94 -26.27 -36.26
CA MET A 1 43.39 -27.48 -36.91
C MET A 1 43.87 -28.72 -36.15
N PRO A 2 43.09 -29.81 -35.97
CA PRO A 2 41.65 -29.91 -35.69
C PRO A 2 41.30 -30.90 -34.52
N SER A 3 39.98 -30.99 -34.24
CA SER A 3 39.21 -31.78 -33.25
C SER A 3 39.18 -33.32 -33.51
N PRO A 4 38.56 -34.17 -32.64
CA PRO A 4 37.10 -34.44 -32.77
C PRO A 4 36.29 -34.72 -31.46
N ILE A 5 35.14 -34.04 -31.35
CA ILE A 5 33.74 -34.48 -31.05
C ILE A 5 33.48 -35.71 -30.13
N ARG A 6 32.67 -35.51 -29.05
CA ARG A 6 31.57 -36.42 -28.64
C ARG A 6 30.36 -35.65 -28.08
N ARG A 7 29.17 -36.10 -28.49
CA ARG A 7 27.81 -35.54 -28.28
C ARG A 7 27.26 -35.81 -26.87
N THR A 8 26.57 -34.83 -26.27
CA THR A 8 25.78 -35.01 -25.04
C THR A 8 24.30 -35.22 -25.39
N ARG A 9 23.70 -36.24 -24.78
CA ARG A 9 22.30 -36.67 -24.98
C ARG A 9 21.32 -35.77 -24.21
N CYS A 10 20.20 -35.49 -24.86
CA CYS A 10 19.01 -34.88 -24.28
C CYS A 10 18.33 -35.87 -23.32
N VAL A 11 18.05 -35.46 -22.08
CA VAL A 11 17.27 -36.23 -21.10
C VAL A 11 15.84 -35.70 -21.12
N THR A 12 14.93 -36.50 -21.67
CA THR A 12 13.49 -36.23 -21.69
C THR A 12 12.90 -36.62 -20.33
N VAL A 13 12.47 -35.65 -19.53
CA VAL A 13 11.69 -35.90 -18.31
C VAL A 13 10.22 -36.05 -18.72
N ARG A 14 9.69 -37.27 -18.64
CA ARG A 14 8.24 -37.54 -18.79
C ARG A 14 7.52 -37.14 -17.50
N PHE A 15 6.77 -36.04 -17.54
CA PHE A 15 5.78 -35.74 -16.50
C PHE A 15 4.45 -36.41 -16.83
N ARG A 16 3.78 -36.92 -15.79
CA ARG A 16 2.50 -37.64 -15.85
C ARG A 16 1.42 -36.75 -16.45
N ALA A 17 0.65 -37.29 -17.39
CA ALA A 17 -0.55 -36.66 -17.92
C ALA A 17 -1.56 -36.41 -16.79
N PRO A 18 -2.15 -35.21 -16.68
CA PRO A 18 -3.32 -35.04 -15.85
C PRO A 18 -4.48 -35.77 -16.52
N VAL A 19 -5.11 -36.67 -15.78
CA VAL A 19 -6.37 -37.30 -16.14
C VAL A 19 -7.39 -36.17 -16.34
N VAL A 20 -7.84 -35.98 -17.58
CA VAL A 20 -9.05 -35.24 -17.88
C VAL A 20 -10.18 -36.06 -17.28
N ALA A 21 -10.59 -35.72 -16.05
CA ALA A 21 -11.92 -36.04 -15.61
C ALA A 21 -12.86 -35.14 -16.42
N ALA A 22 -13.23 -35.60 -17.60
CA ALA A 22 -14.51 -35.23 -18.16
C ALA A 22 -15.53 -35.70 -17.12
N VAL A 23 -16.00 -34.78 -16.28
CA VAL A 23 -17.30 -34.96 -15.67
C VAL A 23 -18.26 -34.87 -16.84
N LEU A 24 -18.47 -36.02 -17.50
CA LEU A 24 -19.77 -36.34 -18.04
C LEU A 24 -20.71 -36.19 -16.85
N LEU A 25 -21.27 -34.99 -16.69
CA LEU A 25 -22.53 -34.84 -16.01
C LEU A 25 -23.44 -35.76 -16.80
N SER A 26 -23.65 -36.97 -16.28
CA SER A 26 -24.85 -37.72 -16.58
C SER A 26 -25.97 -36.73 -16.40
N ALA A 27 -26.61 -36.33 -17.50
CA ALA A 27 -27.80 -35.50 -17.45
C ALA A 27 -28.70 -36.10 -16.36
N PRO A 28 -29.01 -35.36 -15.28
CA PRO A 28 -29.94 -35.88 -14.30
C PRO A 28 -31.22 -36.20 -15.07
N ALA A 29 -31.84 -37.33 -14.71
CA ALA A 29 -33.09 -37.76 -15.31
C ALA A 29 -34.05 -36.58 -15.43
N LEU A 30 -34.59 -36.36 -16.63
CA LEU A 30 -35.54 -35.31 -17.03
C LEU A 30 -36.33 -34.73 -15.85
N ALA A 31 -35.84 -33.61 -15.32
CA ALA A 31 -36.69 -32.64 -14.65
C ALA A 31 -37.79 -32.19 -15.62
N GLY A 32 -39.03 -32.08 -15.17
CA GLY A 32 -40.12 -31.54 -15.99
C GLY A 32 -39.78 -30.15 -16.57
N PRO A 33 -40.37 -29.74 -17.70
CA PRO A 33 -40.05 -28.44 -18.28
C PRO A 33 -40.42 -27.32 -17.30
N ALA A 34 -39.56 -26.30 -17.22
CA ALA A 34 -39.87 -25.14 -16.42
C ALA A 34 -41.20 -24.50 -16.88
N GLU A 35 -42.03 -24.08 -15.94
CA GLU A 35 -43.37 -23.54 -16.20
C GLU A 35 -43.59 -22.24 -15.42
N ARG A 36 -44.27 -21.25 -16.03
CA ARG A 36 -44.70 -20.05 -15.30
C ARG A 36 -45.76 -20.41 -14.27
N ILE A 37 -45.59 -19.93 -13.04
CA ILE A 37 -46.59 -20.06 -11.97
C ILE A 37 -47.25 -18.69 -11.76
N PRO A 38 -48.59 -18.62 -11.63
CA PRO A 38 -49.24 -17.37 -11.27
C PRO A 38 -48.82 -16.92 -9.86
N VAL A 39 -48.58 -15.62 -9.72
CA VAL A 39 -48.33 -14.97 -8.42
C VAL A 39 -49.51 -14.08 -8.08
N VAL A 40 -50.18 -14.38 -6.97
CA VAL A 40 -51.33 -13.60 -6.47
C VAL A 40 -50.84 -12.67 -5.38
N VAL A 41 -51.16 -11.38 -5.50
CA VAL A 41 -50.83 -10.37 -4.48
C VAL A 41 -52.09 -10.06 -3.66
N ASP A 42 -52.06 -10.32 -2.35
CA ASP A 42 -53.20 -10.14 -1.45
C ASP A 42 -52.82 -9.38 -0.15
N PRO A 43 -53.71 -8.55 0.42
CA PRO A 43 -53.44 -7.89 1.70
C PRO A 43 -53.62 -8.86 2.88
N ARG A 44 -52.67 -8.88 3.82
CA ARG A 44 -52.71 -9.66 5.07
C ARG A 44 -52.28 -8.82 6.26
N GLY A 45 -53.21 -8.46 7.14
CA GLY A 45 -52.91 -7.72 8.37
C GLY A 45 -52.33 -6.32 8.15
N GLY A 46 -52.62 -5.67 7.02
CA GLY A 46 -52.08 -4.35 6.64
C GLY A 46 -50.78 -4.40 5.83
N ALA A 47 -50.14 -5.57 5.75
CA ALA A 47 -49.00 -5.89 4.91
C ALA A 47 -49.46 -6.55 3.59
N GLY A 48 -48.65 -6.48 2.54
CA GLY A 48 -48.85 -7.22 1.29
C GLY A 48 -48.28 -8.63 1.39
N ALA A 49 -48.90 -9.59 0.71
CA ALA A 49 -48.40 -10.95 0.58
C ALA A 49 -48.38 -11.35 -0.90
N LEU A 50 -47.31 -12.04 -1.32
CA LEU A 50 -47.25 -12.71 -2.62
C LEU A 50 -47.43 -14.20 -2.41
N THR A 51 -48.47 -14.77 -3.01
CA THR A 51 -48.73 -16.21 -3.03
C THR A 51 -48.26 -16.80 -4.36
N VAL A 52 -47.22 -17.63 -4.32
CA VAL A 52 -46.56 -18.28 -5.47
C VAL A 52 -46.80 -19.79 -5.36
N GLY A 53 -47.81 -20.29 -6.07
CA GLY A 53 -48.30 -21.66 -5.85
C GLY A 53 -48.82 -21.83 -4.41
N SER A 54 -48.23 -22.75 -3.64
CA SER A 54 -48.55 -22.94 -2.22
C SER A 54 -47.67 -22.14 -1.25
N LEU A 55 -46.68 -21.39 -1.78
CA LEU A 55 -45.72 -20.63 -0.99
C LEU A 55 -46.17 -19.19 -0.83
N VAL A 56 -45.88 -18.59 0.33
CA VAL A 56 -46.28 -17.21 0.64
C VAL A 56 -45.04 -16.41 1.05
N ILE A 57 -44.90 -15.22 0.47
CA ILE A 57 -43.90 -14.21 0.84
C ILE A 57 -44.64 -13.04 1.48
N LEU A 58 -44.36 -12.75 2.75
CA LEU A 58 -44.90 -11.57 3.44
C LEU A 58 -43.99 -10.37 3.20
N ARG A 59 -44.58 -9.20 2.93
CA ARG A 59 -43.88 -7.95 2.63
C ARG A 59 -44.40 -6.82 3.50
N ASP A 60 -43.48 -5.96 3.94
CA ASP A 60 -43.83 -4.80 4.76
C ASP A 60 -44.56 -3.70 3.97
N ALA A 61 -44.50 -3.73 2.63
CA ALA A 61 -45.30 -2.85 1.79
C ALA A 61 -46.75 -3.35 1.65
N PRO A 62 -47.73 -2.42 1.54
CA PRO A 62 -49.12 -2.81 1.27
C PRO A 62 -49.25 -3.43 -0.13
N ALA A 63 -50.30 -4.23 -0.32
CA ALA A 63 -50.51 -5.01 -1.55
C ALA A 63 -50.60 -4.14 -2.83
N ASP A 64 -51.12 -2.92 -2.73
CA ASP A 64 -51.22 -1.95 -3.84
C ASP A 64 -49.88 -1.33 -4.23
N ALA A 65 -48.84 -1.46 -3.40
CA ALA A 65 -47.47 -1.04 -3.70
C ALA A 65 -46.61 -2.13 -4.34
N ILE A 66 -47.17 -3.32 -4.59
CA ILE A 66 -46.52 -4.47 -5.24
C ILE A 66 -47.09 -4.63 -6.66
N ALA A 67 -46.20 -4.67 -7.66
CA ALA A 67 -46.53 -4.78 -9.08
C ALA A 67 -45.55 -5.71 -9.80
N ASP A 68 -45.79 -6.00 -11.08
CA ASP A 68 -44.91 -6.82 -11.95
C ASP A 68 -44.51 -8.18 -11.36
N ALA A 69 -45.41 -8.78 -10.58
CA ALA A 69 -45.17 -10.04 -9.90
C ALA A 69 -45.25 -11.24 -10.87
N GLY A 70 -44.23 -12.10 -10.84
CA GLY A 70 -44.16 -13.32 -11.62
C GLY A 70 -43.39 -14.42 -10.90
N GLY A 71 -43.54 -15.65 -11.37
CA GLY A 71 -42.84 -16.79 -10.82
C GLY A 71 -42.74 -17.94 -11.80
N ALA A 72 -41.81 -18.85 -11.54
CA ALA A 72 -41.60 -20.05 -12.34
C ALA A 72 -41.26 -21.25 -11.45
N ARG A 73 -41.71 -22.43 -11.89
CA ARG A 73 -41.25 -23.73 -11.39
C ARG A 73 -40.19 -24.23 -12.35
N LEU A 74 -39.06 -24.72 -11.86
CA LEU A 74 -37.92 -25.07 -12.71
C LEU A 74 -37.75 -26.57 -12.89
N ASP A 75 -38.11 -27.34 -11.85
CA ASP A 75 -38.18 -28.80 -11.84
C ASP A 75 -39.23 -29.27 -10.80
N ASP A 76 -39.14 -30.51 -10.30
CA ASP A 76 -40.08 -31.06 -9.32
C ASP A 76 -40.00 -30.39 -7.92
N GLY A 77 -39.01 -29.53 -7.67
CA GLY A 77 -38.78 -28.87 -6.38
C GLY A 77 -38.60 -27.36 -6.46
N ALA A 78 -37.78 -26.85 -7.37
CA ALA A 78 -37.35 -25.46 -7.38
C ALA A 78 -38.42 -24.49 -7.86
N VAL A 79 -38.63 -23.42 -7.09
CA VAL A 79 -39.58 -22.33 -7.36
C VAL A 79 -38.88 -20.99 -7.21
N VAL A 80 -39.12 -20.11 -8.18
CA VAL A 80 -38.61 -18.73 -8.18
C VAL A 80 -39.76 -17.75 -8.31
N ALA A 81 -39.59 -16.56 -7.74
CA ALA A 81 -40.53 -15.46 -7.83
C ALA A 81 -39.80 -14.13 -7.93
N TRP A 82 -40.40 -13.16 -8.61
CA TRP A 82 -39.90 -11.80 -8.80
C TRP A 82 -41.05 -10.80 -8.80
N TRP A 83 -40.80 -9.56 -8.37
CA TRP A 83 -41.79 -8.48 -8.37
C TRP A 83 -41.12 -7.10 -8.26
N ARG A 84 -41.91 -6.05 -8.40
CA ARG A 84 -41.57 -4.68 -8.04
C ARG A 84 -42.36 -4.24 -6.81
N GLU A 85 -41.69 -3.56 -5.88
CA GLU A 85 -42.31 -3.03 -4.67
C GLU A 85 -41.76 -1.63 -4.39
N ARG A 86 -42.65 -0.64 -4.30
CA ARG A 86 -42.28 0.78 -4.09
C ARG A 86 -41.19 1.28 -5.06
N GLY A 87 -41.24 0.82 -6.31
CA GLY A 87 -40.28 1.19 -7.37
C GLY A 87 -38.98 0.37 -7.39
N ALA A 88 -38.70 -0.46 -6.38
CA ALA A 88 -37.54 -1.33 -6.36
C ALA A 88 -37.91 -2.75 -6.84
N THR A 89 -36.97 -3.43 -7.50
CA THR A 89 -37.12 -4.80 -8.00
C THR A 89 -36.63 -5.83 -6.99
N PHE A 90 -37.35 -6.93 -6.84
CA PHE A 90 -37.05 -7.99 -5.89
C PHE A 90 -37.24 -9.37 -6.51
N TYR A 91 -36.56 -10.37 -5.95
CA TYR A 91 -36.81 -11.77 -6.24
C TYR A 91 -36.64 -12.65 -4.98
N ALA A 92 -37.15 -13.88 -5.06
CA ALA A 92 -36.99 -14.93 -4.07
C ALA A 92 -36.84 -16.30 -4.75
N ILE A 93 -36.09 -17.21 -4.13
CA ILE A 93 -35.77 -18.54 -4.67
C ILE A 93 -35.97 -19.59 -3.58
N SER A 94 -36.55 -20.72 -3.96
CA SER A 94 -36.67 -21.92 -3.16
C SER A 94 -36.17 -23.10 -3.99
N LEU A 95 -35.02 -23.69 -3.67
CA LEU A 95 -34.50 -24.84 -4.41
C LEU A 95 -35.27 -26.13 -4.08
N GLU A 96 -35.86 -26.22 -2.88
CA GLU A 96 -36.63 -27.39 -2.44
C GLU A 96 -38.15 -27.19 -2.52
N GLY A 97 -38.61 -25.99 -2.95
CA GLY A 97 -40.03 -25.67 -3.06
C GLY A 97 -40.78 -25.58 -1.74
N ARG A 98 -40.06 -25.39 -0.63
CA ARG A 98 -40.60 -25.39 0.74
C ARG A 98 -40.87 -24.00 1.29
N SER A 99 -40.05 -23.02 0.94
CA SER A 99 -40.20 -21.62 1.41
C SER A 99 -39.51 -20.61 0.50
N LEU A 100 -40.13 -19.43 0.35
CA LEU A 100 -39.58 -18.26 -0.35
C LEU A 100 -39.30 -17.12 0.65
N SER A 101 -38.77 -17.46 1.83
CA SER A 101 -38.57 -16.50 2.92
C SER A 101 -37.42 -15.53 2.70
N THR A 102 -36.46 -15.88 1.84
CA THR A 102 -35.28 -15.06 1.57
C THR A 102 -35.53 -14.17 0.35
N VAL A 103 -36.04 -12.97 0.62
CA VAL A 103 -36.25 -11.93 -0.39
C VAL A 103 -34.95 -11.16 -0.64
N ARG A 104 -34.64 -10.89 -1.91
CA ARG A 104 -33.49 -10.10 -2.35
C ARG A 104 -33.96 -8.94 -3.20
N GLN A 105 -33.55 -7.72 -2.85
CA GLN A 105 -33.61 -6.59 -3.77
C GLN A 105 -32.59 -6.80 -4.89
N THR A 106 -32.90 -6.35 -6.11
CA THR A 106 -32.03 -6.52 -7.27
C THR A 106 -32.13 -5.35 -8.24
N SER A 107 -31.23 -5.29 -9.22
CA SER A 107 -31.34 -4.47 -10.44
C SER A 107 -31.31 -5.39 -11.66
N TYR A 108 -31.92 -4.95 -12.75
CA TYR A 108 -31.85 -5.61 -14.06
C TYR A 108 -30.99 -4.84 -15.07
N ASP A 109 -30.15 -3.91 -14.60
CA ASP A 109 -29.17 -3.26 -15.46
C ASP A 109 -28.12 -4.27 -15.91
N VAL A 110 -28.01 -4.54 -17.21
CA VAL A 110 -26.87 -5.26 -17.77
C VAL A 110 -25.65 -4.34 -17.65
N LEU A 111 -24.64 -4.80 -16.90
CA LEU A 111 -23.45 -4.02 -16.58
C LEU A 111 -22.30 -4.38 -17.52
N LEU A 112 -22.13 -3.60 -18.59
CA LEU A 112 -20.99 -3.69 -19.50
C LEU A 112 -20.08 -2.47 -19.29
N GLN A 113 -18.80 -2.59 -19.61
CA GLN A 113 -17.89 -1.44 -19.61
C GLN A 113 -18.34 -0.36 -20.62
N TYR A 114 -19.04 -0.78 -21.69
CA TYR A 114 -19.62 0.10 -22.68
C TYR A 114 -20.74 0.99 -22.11
N ASP A 115 -21.66 0.40 -21.33
CA ASP A 115 -22.82 1.10 -20.75
C ASP A 115 -23.50 0.21 -19.69
N ALA A 116 -24.25 0.83 -18.77
CA ALA A 116 -25.16 0.17 -17.85
C ALA A 116 -26.61 0.46 -18.24
N PHE A 117 -27.42 -0.59 -18.49
CA PHE A 117 -28.77 -0.40 -19.01
C PHE A 117 -29.72 -1.56 -18.67
N ASP A 118 -30.97 -1.26 -18.33
CA ASP A 118 -32.03 -2.26 -18.31
C ASP A 118 -32.54 -2.47 -19.75
N PRO A 119 -32.37 -3.66 -20.35
CA PRO A 119 -32.70 -3.91 -21.75
C PRO A 119 -34.19 -3.81 -22.09
N LEU A 120 -35.08 -3.84 -21.10
CA LEU A 120 -36.52 -3.62 -21.29
C LEU A 120 -36.91 -2.14 -21.16
N GLU A 121 -36.04 -1.29 -20.58
CA GLU A 121 -36.27 0.14 -20.44
C GLU A 121 -35.48 0.96 -21.48
N ARG A 122 -34.20 0.61 -21.72
CA ARG A 122 -33.31 1.26 -22.69
C ARG A 122 -32.26 0.26 -23.20
N GLN A 123 -32.03 0.24 -24.51
CA GLN A 123 -30.88 -0.47 -25.09
C GLN A 123 -29.90 0.55 -25.70
N PRO A 124 -28.60 0.49 -25.40
CA PRO A 124 -27.64 1.42 -25.96
C PRO A 124 -27.43 1.10 -27.44
N GLY A 125 -27.59 2.11 -28.30
CA GLY A 125 -27.37 1.99 -29.73
C GLY A 125 -25.89 2.25 -30.07
N PRO A 126 -25.07 1.21 -30.32
CA PRO A 126 -23.69 1.44 -30.73
C PRO A 126 -23.63 2.10 -32.11
N PRO A 127 -22.50 2.73 -32.47
CA PRO A 127 -22.26 3.16 -33.84
C PRO A 127 -22.52 2.02 -34.82
N SER A 128 -23.09 2.31 -36.00
CA SER A 128 -23.51 1.27 -36.95
C SER A 128 -22.38 0.33 -37.37
N PHE A 129 -21.14 0.83 -37.46
CA PHE A 129 -19.95 0.04 -37.77
C PHE A 129 -19.47 -0.86 -36.61
N LEU A 130 -20.06 -0.74 -35.42
CA LEU A 130 -19.87 -1.62 -34.25
C LEU A 130 -21.18 -2.24 -33.75
N ALA A 131 -22.26 -2.19 -34.56
CA ALA A 131 -23.46 -2.97 -34.34
C ALA A 131 -23.23 -4.44 -34.76
N ALA A 132 -23.92 -5.37 -34.10
CA ALA A 132 -23.86 -6.79 -34.45
C ALA A 132 -24.61 -7.01 -35.75
N ASP A 133 -24.07 -7.86 -36.62
CA ASP A 133 -24.75 -8.28 -37.82
C ASP A 133 -25.86 -9.28 -37.47
N GLU A 134 -26.90 -9.38 -38.30
CA GLU A 134 -28.00 -10.35 -38.09
C GLU A 134 -27.50 -11.81 -38.02
N ALA A 135 -26.36 -12.10 -38.65
CA ALA A 135 -25.73 -13.40 -38.69
C ALA A 135 -24.85 -13.72 -37.47
N SER A 136 -24.53 -12.74 -36.60
CA SER A 136 -23.75 -13.03 -35.39
C SER A 136 -24.56 -13.94 -34.48
N GLU A 137 -23.92 -14.98 -33.95
CA GLU A 137 -24.54 -15.97 -33.05
C GLU A 137 -24.30 -15.64 -31.56
N LEU A 138 -23.49 -14.64 -31.25
CA LEU A 138 -23.21 -14.21 -29.87
C LEU A 138 -24.29 -13.26 -29.31
N GLY A 139 -24.84 -13.59 -28.13
CA GLY A 139 -25.92 -12.84 -27.50
C GLY A 139 -25.85 -12.83 -25.98
N ILE A 140 -26.66 -11.96 -25.36
CA ILE A 140 -26.87 -11.89 -23.92
C ILE A 140 -28.27 -12.44 -23.61
N VAL A 141 -28.37 -13.34 -22.63
CA VAL A 141 -29.63 -13.83 -22.05
C VAL A 141 -29.70 -13.40 -20.60
N GLN A 142 -30.68 -12.55 -20.25
CA GLN A 142 -30.93 -12.10 -18.88
C GLN A 142 -32.12 -12.83 -18.27
N PHE A 143 -32.06 -13.14 -16.98
CA PHE A 143 -33.08 -13.83 -16.21
C PHE A 143 -33.79 -12.89 -15.23
N HIS A 144 -34.93 -13.34 -14.71
CA HIS A 144 -35.66 -12.63 -13.67
C HIS A 144 -35.05 -12.80 -12.26
N THR A 145 -34.18 -13.79 -12.07
CA THR A 145 -33.50 -14.07 -10.80
C THR A 145 -32.04 -14.43 -11.06
N GLN A 146 -31.25 -14.66 -10.00
CA GLN A 146 -29.90 -15.18 -10.17
C GLN A 146 -29.91 -16.48 -11.02
N PRO A 147 -28.88 -16.73 -11.84
CA PRO A 147 -28.80 -17.97 -12.60
C PRO A 147 -28.82 -19.21 -11.71
N LEU A 148 -29.51 -20.25 -12.17
CA LEU A 148 -29.62 -21.54 -11.49
C LEU A 148 -29.19 -22.68 -12.42
N GLU A 149 -28.89 -23.85 -11.86
CA GLU A 149 -28.45 -25.02 -12.63
C GLU A 149 -29.51 -25.46 -13.64
N GLU A 150 -30.78 -25.36 -13.24
CA GLU A 150 -31.95 -25.62 -14.05
C GLU A 150 -32.03 -24.65 -15.24
N TYR A 151 -31.61 -23.40 -15.06
CA TYR A 151 -31.56 -22.44 -16.17
C TYR A 151 -30.49 -22.87 -17.17
N ALA A 152 -29.29 -23.20 -16.70
CA ALA A 152 -28.19 -23.63 -17.56
C ALA A 152 -28.56 -24.90 -18.35
N ALA A 153 -29.19 -25.89 -17.70
CA ALA A 153 -29.66 -27.11 -18.36
C ALA A 153 -30.70 -26.81 -19.46
N ALA A 154 -31.66 -25.92 -19.18
CA ALA A 154 -32.67 -25.50 -20.15
C ALA A 154 -32.08 -24.69 -21.31
N LEU A 155 -31.09 -23.84 -21.06
CA LEU A 155 -30.37 -23.09 -22.08
C LEU A 155 -29.64 -24.05 -23.05
N LEU A 156 -28.94 -25.04 -22.51
CA LEU A 156 -28.25 -26.08 -23.30
C LEU A 156 -29.24 -26.93 -24.09
N ALA A 157 -30.36 -27.32 -23.48
CA ALA A 157 -31.42 -28.07 -24.15
C ALA A 157 -32.08 -27.29 -25.29
N ALA A 158 -32.14 -25.96 -25.18
CA ALA A 158 -32.61 -25.05 -26.22
C ALA A 158 -31.59 -24.80 -27.34
N GLY A 159 -30.41 -25.46 -27.29
CA GLY A 159 -29.37 -25.36 -28.31
C GLY A 159 -28.41 -24.19 -28.12
N ALA A 160 -28.45 -23.50 -26.99
CA ALA A 160 -27.48 -22.46 -26.67
C ALA A 160 -26.19 -23.07 -26.12
N GLN A 161 -25.06 -22.49 -26.49
CA GLN A 161 -23.81 -22.68 -25.77
C GLN A 161 -23.63 -21.53 -24.79
N ILE A 162 -23.35 -21.85 -23.53
CA ILE A 162 -23.14 -20.86 -22.46
C ILE A 162 -21.65 -20.60 -22.31
N PHE A 163 -21.22 -19.32 -22.29
CA PHE A 163 -19.82 -18.94 -22.09
C PHE A 163 -19.53 -18.43 -20.68
N THR A 164 -20.06 -17.27 -20.32
CA THR A 164 -19.76 -16.62 -19.03
C THR A 164 -20.90 -15.77 -18.53
N TYR A 165 -20.96 -15.58 -17.21
CA TYR A 165 -21.90 -14.67 -16.55
C TYR A 165 -21.49 -13.22 -16.75
N VAL A 166 -22.48 -12.35 -16.95
CA VAL A 166 -22.35 -10.90 -16.93
C VAL A 166 -23.33 -10.38 -15.88
N GLY A 167 -22.91 -9.39 -15.10
CA GLY A 167 -23.61 -8.92 -13.90
C GLY A 167 -25.13 -8.72 -14.07
N ASN A 168 -25.86 -8.81 -12.96
CA ASN A 168 -27.33 -8.70 -12.87
C ASN A 168 -28.08 -9.70 -13.78
N HIS A 169 -27.93 -10.98 -13.45
CA HIS A 169 -28.72 -12.11 -13.94
C HIS A 169 -28.55 -12.47 -15.41
N ALA A 170 -27.39 -12.21 -16.02
CA ALA A 170 -27.22 -12.43 -17.46
C ALA A 170 -26.08 -13.40 -17.82
N TYR A 171 -26.22 -14.13 -18.93
CA TYR A 171 -25.15 -14.91 -19.56
C TYR A 171 -24.85 -14.40 -20.96
N ILE A 172 -23.58 -14.45 -21.35
CA ILE A 172 -23.19 -14.45 -22.77
C ILE A 172 -23.33 -15.88 -23.30
N VAL A 173 -24.07 -16.03 -24.38
CA VAL A 173 -24.33 -17.31 -25.06
C VAL A 173 -24.01 -17.23 -26.54
N ARG A 174 -23.63 -18.35 -27.14
CA ARG A 174 -23.75 -18.55 -28.59
C ARG A 174 -25.05 -19.29 -28.85
N ALA A 175 -25.90 -18.72 -29.67
CA ALA A 175 -27.16 -19.32 -30.06
C ALA A 175 -27.51 -18.85 -31.46
N ASP A 176 -27.79 -19.81 -32.35
CA ASP A 176 -28.34 -19.50 -33.66
C ASP A 176 -29.72 -18.81 -33.53
N PRO A 177 -30.27 -18.26 -34.63
CA PRO A 177 -31.55 -17.55 -34.57
C PRO A 177 -32.71 -18.38 -33.99
N ALA A 178 -32.75 -19.69 -34.23
CA ALA A 178 -33.81 -20.56 -33.72
C ALA A 178 -33.65 -20.82 -32.21
N ALA A 179 -32.42 -21.08 -31.77
CA ALA A 179 -32.08 -21.24 -30.36
C ALA A 179 -32.37 -19.95 -29.57
N ARG A 180 -32.01 -18.76 -30.08
CA ARG A 180 -32.34 -17.47 -29.43
C ARG A 180 -33.83 -17.28 -29.21
N GLN A 181 -34.64 -17.63 -30.21
CA GLN A 181 -36.10 -17.57 -30.08
C GLN A 181 -36.60 -18.53 -28.99
N ALA A 182 -36.06 -19.76 -28.94
CA ALA A 182 -36.40 -20.73 -27.91
C ALA A 182 -35.99 -20.26 -26.50
N LEU A 183 -34.82 -19.63 -26.36
CA LEU A 183 -34.36 -19.05 -25.10
C LEU A 183 -35.32 -17.96 -24.59
N GLY A 184 -35.78 -17.07 -25.47
CA GLY A 184 -36.74 -16.02 -25.09
C GLY A 184 -38.11 -16.55 -24.66
N ALA A 185 -38.43 -17.81 -24.99
CA ALA A 185 -39.67 -18.46 -24.57
C ALA A 185 -39.57 -19.12 -23.17
N LEU A 186 -38.37 -19.25 -22.59
CA LEU A 186 -38.19 -19.86 -21.28
C LEU A 186 -38.80 -18.97 -20.18
N PRO A 187 -39.55 -19.55 -19.23
CA PRO A 187 -40.39 -18.79 -18.31
C PRO A 187 -39.62 -17.91 -17.33
N PHE A 188 -38.36 -18.25 -17.04
CA PHE A 188 -37.45 -17.52 -16.16
C PHE A 188 -36.51 -16.55 -16.89
N VAL A 189 -36.51 -16.57 -18.24
CA VAL A 189 -35.75 -15.62 -19.06
C VAL A 189 -36.54 -14.32 -19.15
N ARG A 190 -35.84 -13.22 -18.84
CA ARG A 190 -36.34 -11.85 -18.88
C ARG A 190 -36.12 -11.19 -20.23
N TRP A 191 -34.94 -11.39 -20.82
CA TRP A 191 -34.55 -10.75 -22.06
C TRP A 191 -33.48 -11.55 -22.81
N VAL A 192 -33.52 -11.49 -24.15
CA VAL A 192 -32.47 -12.01 -25.04
C VAL A 192 -32.14 -10.94 -26.08
N GLY A 193 -30.86 -10.64 -26.26
CA GLY A 193 -30.42 -9.68 -27.28
C GLY A 193 -28.99 -9.88 -27.78
N PRO A 194 -28.55 -9.10 -28.77
CA PRO A 194 -27.24 -9.26 -29.39
C PRO A 194 -26.10 -8.81 -28.47
N PHE A 195 -24.93 -9.47 -28.59
CA PHE A 195 -23.69 -9.00 -27.99
C PHE A 195 -22.88 -8.23 -29.03
N HIS A 196 -23.05 -6.90 -29.03
CA HIS A 196 -22.49 -6.02 -30.04
C HIS A 196 -20.95 -6.01 -30.04
N PRO A 197 -20.29 -5.87 -31.20
CA PRO A 197 -18.84 -5.64 -31.29
C PRO A 197 -18.36 -4.49 -30.40
N ALA A 198 -19.14 -3.42 -30.27
CA ALA A 198 -18.85 -2.30 -29.36
C ALA A 198 -18.66 -2.73 -27.89
N TYR A 199 -19.34 -3.79 -27.45
CA TYR A 199 -19.30 -4.28 -26.07
C TYR A 199 -18.03 -5.10 -25.77
N LYS A 200 -17.26 -5.44 -26.80
CA LYS A 200 -16.05 -6.26 -26.72
C LYS A 200 -14.77 -5.42 -26.64
N LEU A 201 -14.88 -4.11 -26.58
CA LEU A 201 -13.73 -3.19 -26.63
C LEU A 201 -13.56 -2.49 -25.30
N GLU A 202 -12.30 -2.38 -24.87
CA GLU A 202 -11.91 -1.55 -23.73
C GLU A 202 -12.30 -0.07 -23.96
N ALA A 203 -12.66 0.65 -22.89
CA ALA A 203 -13.19 2.02 -22.96
C ALA A 203 -12.23 3.03 -23.63
N GLY A 204 -10.92 2.90 -23.39
CA GLY A 204 -9.88 3.69 -24.05
C GLY A 204 -9.84 3.47 -25.57
N LEU A 205 -10.13 2.26 -26.06
CA LEU A 205 -10.24 1.99 -27.50
C LEU A 205 -11.47 2.64 -28.12
N LEU A 206 -12.59 2.67 -27.40
CA LEU A 206 -13.80 3.36 -27.84
C LEU A 206 -13.58 4.87 -27.92
N ALA A 207 -12.81 5.45 -26.99
CA ALA A 207 -12.45 6.86 -27.00
C ALA A 207 -11.56 7.25 -28.20
N GLN A 208 -10.77 6.30 -28.73
CA GLN A 208 -9.88 6.52 -29.87
C GLN A 208 -10.58 6.49 -31.24
N LEU A 209 -11.85 6.07 -31.31
CA LEU A 209 -12.58 5.94 -32.59
C LEU A 209 -12.69 7.26 -33.38
N GLY A 210 -12.58 8.41 -32.71
CA GLY A 210 -12.62 9.75 -33.33
C GLY A 210 -11.26 10.28 -33.81
N ASP A 211 -10.16 9.59 -33.52
CA ASP A 211 -8.79 10.03 -33.84
C ASP A 211 -8.27 9.31 -35.08
N ALA A 212 -8.14 10.02 -36.21
CA ALA A 212 -7.69 9.46 -37.48
C ALA A 212 -6.26 8.89 -37.46
N ASP A 213 -5.42 9.30 -36.51
CA ASP A 213 -4.04 8.81 -36.38
C ASP A 213 -4.00 7.49 -35.59
N ALA A 214 -4.93 7.28 -34.65
CA ALA A 214 -5.09 6.02 -33.91
C ALA A 214 -5.47 4.83 -34.82
N TRP A 215 -6.09 5.08 -35.98
CA TRP A 215 -6.44 4.03 -36.95
C TRP A 215 -5.22 3.34 -37.59
N ARG A 216 -4.05 4.00 -37.56
CA ARG A 216 -2.83 3.53 -38.23
C ARG A 216 -1.70 3.13 -37.28
N SER A 217 -1.82 3.45 -35.99
CA SER A 217 -0.85 2.99 -35.00
C SER A 217 -1.02 1.49 -34.76
N SER A 218 0.07 0.76 -34.87
CA SER A 218 0.16 -0.64 -34.44
C SER A 218 0.57 -0.68 -32.97
N GLY A 219 -0.01 -1.62 -32.23
CA GLY A 219 0.43 -1.93 -30.86
C GLY A 219 0.03 -3.34 -30.45
N PRO A 220 0.51 -3.82 -29.29
CA PRO A 220 0.15 -5.14 -28.80
C PRO A 220 -1.22 -5.09 -28.12
N TYR A 221 -2.05 -6.09 -28.41
CA TYR A 221 -3.39 -6.27 -27.86
C TYR A 221 -3.54 -7.68 -27.30
N VAL A 222 -4.34 -7.81 -26.24
CA VAL A 222 -4.83 -9.09 -25.73
C VAL A 222 -6.27 -9.29 -26.21
N ILE A 223 -6.52 -10.44 -26.81
CA ILE A 223 -7.79 -10.83 -27.40
C ILE A 223 -8.31 -12.03 -26.63
N GLN A 224 -9.37 -11.84 -25.85
CA GLN A 224 -10.06 -12.91 -25.14
C GLN A 224 -10.97 -13.70 -26.09
N THR A 225 -10.75 -15.01 -26.17
CA THR A 225 -11.56 -15.96 -26.91
C THR A 225 -12.76 -16.47 -26.10
N ALA A 226 -13.83 -16.87 -26.79
CA ALA A 226 -15.06 -17.37 -26.17
C ALA A 226 -14.87 -18.71 -25.45
N GLN A 227 -14.02 -19.59 -26.00
CA GLN A 227 -13.67 -20.87 -25.38
C GLN A 227 -12.20 -20.96 -25.01
N ARG A 228 -11.91 -21.88 -24.07
CA ARG A 228 -10.56 -22.24 -23.64
C ARG A 228 -9.87 -23.09 -24.70
N GLY A 229 -8.57 -22.88 -24.86
CA GLY A 229 -7.72 -23.73 -25.68
C GLY A 229 -7.67 -23.33 -27.15
N LEU A 230 -6.98 -24.15 -27.95
CA LEU A 230 -6.53 -23.74 -29.27
C LEU A 230 -7.62 -23.62 -30.34
N ALA A 231 -8.81 -24.21 -30.18
CA ALA A 231 -9.83 -24.19 -31.23
C ALA A 231 -10.27 -22.76 -31.62
N ASP A 232 -10.73 -21.96 -30.65
CA ASP A 232 -11.10 -20.55 -30.90
C ASP A 232 -9.86 -19.68 -31.10
N GLN A 233 -8.75 -19.98 -30.41
CA GLN A 233 -7.50 -19.21 -30.57
C GLN A 233 -6.87 -19.37 -31.95
N ASP A 234 -6.97 -20.54 -32.58
CA ASP A 234 -6.45 -20.79 -33.93
C ASP A 234 -7.33 -20.11 -34.98
N ALA A 235 -8.66 -20.09 -34.77
CA ALA A 235 -9.58 -19.32 -35.61
C ALA A 235 -9.28 -17.82 -35.54
N VAL A 236 -9.09 -17.29 -34.32
CA VAL A 236 -8.71 -15.88 -34.09
C VAL A 236 -7.32 -15.59 -34.65
N ALA A 237 -6.34 -16.46 -34.47
CA ALA A 237 -4.99 -16.31 -35.02
C ALA A 237 -4.97 -16.32 -36.56
N ALA A 238 -5.78 -17.17 -37.19
CA ALA A 238 -5.93 -17.21 -38.64
C ALA A 238 -6.56 -15.91 -39.18
N GLU A 239 -7.56 -15.37 -38.49
CA GLU A 239 -8.17 -14.08 -38.84
C GLU A 239 -7.16 -12.93 -38.66
N ILE A 240 -6.42 -12.90 -37.55
CA ILE A 240 -5.34 -11.92 -37.32
C ILE A 240 -4.34 -11.93 -38.47
N ALA A 241 -3.90 -13.12 -38.91
CA ALA A 241 -2.98 -13.25 -40.03
C ALA A 241 -3.61 -12.80 -41.37
N ALA A 242 -4.89 -13.11 -41.61
CA ALA A 242 -5.63 -12.67 -42.80
C ALA A 242 -5.80 -11.14 -42.86
N LEU A 243 -5.93 -10.49 -41.71
CA LEU A 243 -5.98 -9.04 -41.56
C LEU A 243 -4.60 -8.37 -41.68
N GLY A 244 -3.52 -9.16 -41.75
CA GLY A 244 -2.14 -8.67 -41.82
C GLY A 244 -1.53 -8.29 -40.46
N GLY A 245 -2.15 -8.70 -39.35
CA GLY A 245 -1.61 -8.57 -38.01
C GLY A 245 -0.63 -9.70 -37.67
N GLN A 246 0.11 -9.54 -36.57
CA GLN A 246 1.08 -10.54 -36.12
C GLN A 246 0.66 -11.13 -34.78
N VAL A 247 0.40 -12.44 -34.75
CA VAL A 247 0.21 -13.16 -33.49
C VAL A 247 1.54 -13.22 -32.75
N LEU A 248 1.56 -12.66 -31.53
CA LEU A 248 2.73 -12.64 -30.65
C LEU A 248 2.75 -13.88 -29.76
N ARG A 249 1.59 -14.25 -29.20
CA ARG A 249 1.47 -15.34 -28.24
C ARG A 249 0.07 -15.96 -28.27
N GLN A 250 0.00 -17.28 -28.23
CA GLN A 250 -1.24 -18.02 -27.93
C GLN A 250 -1.08 -18.71 -26.57
N THR A 251 -2.20 -18.98 -25.90
CA THR A 251 -2.21 -19.74 -24.64
C THR A 251 -2.93 -21.07 -24.84
N PRO A 252 -2.22 -22.17 -25.15
CA PRO A 252 -2.86 -23.45 -25.49
C PRO A 252 -3.81 -24.02 -24.44
N HIS A 253 -3.70 -23.53 -23.20
CA HIS A 253 -4.57 -23.87 -22.07
C HIS A 253 -5.27 -22.65 -21.46
N GLY A 254 -5.29 -21.50 -22.13
CA GLY A 254 -5.93 -20.26 -21.67
C GLY A 254 -7.10 -19.86 -22.56
N TYR A 255 -7.52 -18.60 -22.46
CA TYR A 255 -8.66 -18.02 -23.18
C TYR A 255 -8.24 -16.81 -24.00
N TRP A 256 -6.97 -16.65 -24.34
CA TRP A 256 -6.56 -15.42 -25.03
C TRP A 256 -5.38 -15.63 -25.96
N VAL A 257 -5.34 -14.76 -26.96
CA VAL A 257 -4.27 -14.57 -27.93
C VAL A 257 -3.75 -13.15 -27.75
N GLU A 258 -2.45 -12.96 -27.84
CA GLU A 258 -1.82 -11.64 -27.86
C GLU A 258 -1.26 -11.41 -29.26
N ALA A 259 -1.54 -10.25 -29.83
CA ALA A 259 -1.17 -9.92 -31.19
C ALA A 259 -0.86 -8.44 -31.36
N GLU A 260 0.05 -8.16 -32.28
CA GLU A 260 0.37 -6.82 -32.76
C GLU A 260 -0.64 -6.46 -33.86
N LEU A 261 -1.47 -5.45 -33.60
CA LEU A 261 -2.60 -5.05 -34.44
C LEU A 261 -2.68 -3.52 -34.57
N THR A 262 -3.26 -3.05 -35.67
CA THR A 262 -3.79 -1.69 -35.76
C THR A 262 -5.22 -1.62 -35.21
N LEU A 263 -5.70 -0.43 -34.86
CA LEU A 263 -7.08 -0.25 -34.41
C LEU A 263 -8.10 -0.73 -35.46
N ASP A 264 -7.88 -0.51 -36.77
CA ASP A 264 -8.75 -1.07 -37.83
C ASP A 264 -8.86 -2.60 -37.75
N GLN A 265 -7.73 -3.28 -37.51
CA GLN A 265 -7.70 -4.73 -37.37
C GLN A 265 -8.42 -5.18 -36.10
N VAL A 266 -8.28 -4.45 -34.98
CA VAL A 266 -9.02 -4.69 -33.73
C VAL A 266 -10.53 -4.58 -33.95
N LEU A 267 -11.00 -3.55 -34.66
CA LEU A 267 -12.43 -3.36 -34.92
C LEU A 267 -12.99 -4.48 -35.81
N ARG A 268 -12.25 -4.92 -36.83
CA ARG A 268 -12.65 -6.08 -37.65
C ARG A 268 -12.70 -7.36 -36.84
N LEU A 269 -11.70 -7.58 -35.98
CA LEU A 269 -11.61 -8.77 -35.15
C LEU A 269 -12.72 -8.85 -34.09
N SER A 270 -13.17 -7.69 -33.57
CA SER A 270 -14.29 -7.63 -32.62
C SER A 270 -15.61 -8.22 -33.17
N ARG A 271 -15.77 -8.33 -34.50
CA ARG A 271 -16.96 -8.92 -35.12
C ARG A 271 -17.01 -10.44 -35.07
N ARG A 272 -15.91 -11.11 -34.69
CA ARG A 272 -15.85 -12.57 -34.59
C ARG A 272 -16.67 -13.10 -33.41
N ASP A 273 -17.44 -14.16 -33.63
CA ASP A 273 -18.20 -14.84 -32.57
C ASP A 273 -17.28 -15.62 -31.61
N GLU A 274 -16.03 -15.85 -32.01
CA GLU A 274 -14.95 -16.43 -31.20
C GLU A 274 -14.31 -15.43 -30.24
N VAL A 275 -14.60 -14.13 -30.35
CA VAL A 275 -14.00 -13.07 -29.53
C VAL A 275 -15.02 -12.49 -28.56
N LEU A 276 -14.66 -12.41 -27.28
CA LEU A 276 -15.48 -11.81 -26.23
C LEU A 276 -14.99 -10.43 -25.80
N TYR A 277 -13.69 -10.18 -25.85
CA TYR A 277 -13.11 -8.92 -25.39
C TYR A 277 -11.73 -8.66 -26.02
N ILE A 278 -11.40 -7.39 -26.27
CA ILE A 278 -10.11 -6.93 -26.78
C ILE A 278 -9.67 -5.71 -25.97
N GLU A 279 -8.43 -5.74 -25.50
CA GLU A 279 -7.78 -4.66 -24.76
C GLU A 279 -6.32 -4.51 -25.19
N PRO A 280 -5.70 -3.33 -25.01
CA PRO A 280 -4.26 -3.18 -25.16
C PRO A 280 -3.51 -4.15 -24.25
N ALA A 281 -2.45 -4.79 -24.75
CA ALA A 281 -1.58 -5.61 -23.93
C ALA A 281 -0.75 -4.71 -23.01
N LEU A 282 -0.94 -4.87 -21.70
CA LEU A 282 -0.09 -4.24 -20.71
C LEU A 282 1.18 -5.09 -20.48
N PRO A 283 2.36 -4.47 -20.30
CA PRO A 283 3.58 -5.22 -20.02
C PRO A 283 3.42 -6.04 -18.72
N ALA A 284 3.95 -7.27 -18.68
CA ALA A 284 3.92 -8.14 -17.50
C ALA A 284 4.66 -7.53 -16.30
N THR A 285 4.12 -7.72 -15.09
CA THR A 285 4.47 -6.93 -13.90
C THR A 285 4.82 -7.82 -12.70
N ASN A 286 6.10 -7.84 -12.27
CA ASN A 286 6.56 -8.41 -11.00
C ASN A 286 7.63 -7.47 -10.47
N TYR A 287 7.37 -6.78 -9.36
CA TYR A 287 8.12 -5.56 -9.15
C TYR A 287 8.41 -5.16 -7.72
N MET A 288 9.69 -4.85 -7.50
CA MET A 288 10.09 -3.76 -6.61
C MET A 288 9.26 -2.47 -6.83
N ASN A 289 8.63 -2.28 -7.99
CA ASN A 289 7.65 -1.22 -8.23
C ASN A 289 6.47 -1.21 -7.24
N ASN A 290 5.91 -2.33 -6.76
CA ASN A 290 4.80 -2.25 -5.78
C ASN A 290 5.28 -1.57 -4.51
N VAL A 291 6.49 -1.93 -4.04
CA VAL A 291 7.21 -1.26 -2.96
C VAL A 291 7.41 0.23 -3.27
N ARG A 292 7.96 0.54 -4.44
CA ARG A 292 8.25 1.93 -4.83
C ARG A 292 6.98 2.76 -5.06
N ILE A 293 5.86 2.16 -5.44
CA ILE A 293 4.57 2.83 -5.65
C ILE A 293 3.90 3.06 -4.30
N VAL A 294 3.67 2.01 -3.52
CA VAL A 294 2.96 2.07 -2.24
C VAL A 294 3.71 2.93 -1.22
N GLY A 295 5.04 2.78 -1.16
CA GLY A 295 5.92 3.57 -0.30
C GLY A 295 6.18 5.00 -0.79
N GLY A 296 5.78 5.34 -2.03
CA GLY A 296 5.91 6.68 -2.59
C GLY A 296 7.27 7.02 -3.20
N ALA A 297 8.20 6.07 -3.32
CA ALA A 297 9.51 6.31 -3.95
C ALA A 297 9.40 6.72 -5.42
N ASN A 298 8.50 6.08 -6.20
CA ASN A 298 8.24 6.48 -7.58
C ASN A 298 7.62 7.89 -7.65
N TYR A 299 6.77 8.24 -6.68
CA TYR A 299 6.15 9.57 -6.62
C TYR A 299 7.20 10.65 -6.37
N VAL A 300 8.04 10.52 -5.34
CA VAL A 300 9.06 11.55 -5.03
C VAL A 300 10.18 11.61 -6.09
N GLU A 301 10.47 10.50 -6.77
CA GLU A 301 11.35 10.47 -7.95
C GLU A 301 10.73 11.29 -9.10
N GLN A 302 9.45 11.05 -9.42
CA GLN A 302 8.77 11.70 -10.54
C GLN A 302 8.49 13.19 -10.28
N VAL A 303 8.05 13.53 -9.07
CA VAL A 303 7.60 14.88 -8.70
C VAL A 303 8.78 15.78 -8.36
N ALA A 304 9.83 15.24 -7.72
CA ALA A 304 10.92 16.04 -7.17
C ALA A 304 12.33 15.51 -7.49
N GLY A 305 12.47 14.42 -8.25
CA GLY A 305 13.77 13.90 -8.68
C GLY A 305 14.56 13.13 -7.62
N PHE A 306 13.94 12.78 -6.49
CA PHE A 306 14.61 12.04 -5.41
C PHE A 306 14.86 10.58 -5.79
N THR A 307 16.13 10.19 -5.84
CA THR A 307 16.60 8.88 -6.35
C THR A 307 17.64 8.22 -5.43
N GLY A 308 17.91 8.83 -4.28
CA GLY A 308 19.01 8.45 -3.38
C GLY A 308 20.35 9.09 -3.74
N GLN A 309 20.40 10.06 -4.66
CA GLN A 309 21.64 10.74 -5.05
C GLN A 309 22.37 11.32 -3.82
N GLY A 310 23.66 11.00 -3.69
CA GLY A 310 24.50 11.45 -2.57
C GLY A 310 24.31 10.66 -1.27
N VAL A 311 23.28 9.83 -1.17
CA VAL A 311 23.04 8.96 -0.01
C VAL A 311 24.06 7.83 -0.01
N ARG A 312 24.58 7.53 1.17
CA ARG A 312 25.42 6.36 1.42
C ARG A 312 24.82 5.55 2.55
N GLY A 313 24.73 4.24 2.38
CA GLY A 313 24.18 3.35 3.40
C GLY A 313 24.82 1.98 3.32
N GLU A 314 25.02 1.34 4.47
CA GLU A 314 25.57 -0.01 4.53
C GLU A 314 24.46 -1.06 4.53
N VAL A 315 24.60 -2.05 3.66
CA VAL A 315 23.90 -3.33 3.76
C VAL A 315 24.88 -4.33 4.35
N MET A 316 24.62 -4.74 5.58
CA MET A 316 25.36 -5.83 6.21
C MET A 316 24.54 -7.10 6.09
N ASP A 317 25.08 -8.09 5.39
CA ASP A 317 24.40 -9.36 5.12
C ASP A 317 25.45 -10.49 4.97
N THR A 318 25.11 -11.57 4.31
CA THR A 318 26.02 -12.65 3.89
C THR A 318 27.04 -12.13 2.86
N ASN A 319 27.18 -12.75 1.69
CA ASN A 319 28.07 -12.24 0.65
C ASN A 319 27.28 -11.50 -0.45
N LEU A 320 27.97 -10.81 -1.36
CA LEU A 320 27.39 -10.09 -2.49
C LEU A 320 27.92 -10.62 -3.82
N TYR A 321 27.01 -10.90 -4.76
CA TYR A 321 27.39 -11.17 -6.15
C TYR A 321 27.63 -9.85 -6.88
N GLU A 322 28.81 -9.28 -6.66
CA GLU A 322 29.18 -7.93 -7.14
C GLU A 322 29.13 -7.78 -8.66
N ALA A 323 29.31 -8.88 -9.41
CA ALA A 323 29.26 -8.90 -10.87
C ALA A 323 27.84 -8.77 -11.46
N HIS A 324 26.80 -8.67 -10.64
CA HIS A 324 25.45 -8.38 -11.12
C HIS A 324 25.42 -7.03 -11.84
N ILE A 325 24.76 -6.97 -13.01
CA ILE A 325 24.76 -5.78 -13.87
C ILE A 325 24.28 -4.51 -13.15
N ASP A 326 23.28 -4.64 -12.27
CA ASP A 326 22.76 -3.50 -11.48
C ASP A 326 23.77 -2.88 -10.54
N PHE A 327 24.85 -3.58 -10.19
CA PHE A 327 25.89 -3.10 -9.29
C PHE A 327 27.13 -2.62 -10.05
N GLN A 328 27.17 -2.76 -11.37
CA GLN A 328 28.33 -2.36 -12.17
C GLN A 328 28.33 -0.86 -12.50
N VAL A 329 27.15 -0.23 -12.52
CA VAL A 329 27.02 1.21 -12.78
C VAL A 329 27.49 2.03 -11.57
N ILE A 330 27.09 1.61 -10.37
CA ILE A 330 27.58 2.16 -9.10
C ILE A 330 28.13 0.99 -8.27
N PRO A 331 29.43 0.68 -8.39
CA PRO A 331 30.04 -0.42 -7.65
C PRO A 331 29.91 -0.26 -6.12
N PRO A 332 29.61 -1.35 -5.39
CA PRO A 332 29.59 -1.33 -3.94
C PRO A 332 30.96 -0.96 -3.37
N ILE A 333 30.96 -0.16 -2.30
CA ILE A 333 32.15 -0.01 -1.45
C ILE A 333 32.15 -1.18 -0.48
N PHE A 334 33.20 -1.99 -0.46
CA PHE A 334 33.30 -3.09 0.47
C PHE A 334 33.89 -2.65 1.80
N HIS A 335 33.17 -2.99 2.88
CA HIS A 335 33.59 -2.78 4.24
C HIS A 335 34.07 -4.11 4.83
N GLY A 336 35.38 -4.34 4.75
CA GLY A 336 36.02 -5.55 5.24
C GLY A 336 36.03 -6.72 4.26
N ASN A 337 36.36 -7.91 4.80
CA ASN A 337 36.44 -9.15 4.04
C ASN A 337 35.04 -9.72 3.74
N ARG A 338 34.94 -10.53 2.70
CA ARG A 338 33.68 -11.17 2.26
C ARG A 338 33.92 -12.56 1.68
N GLY A 339 32.94 -13.45 1.79
CA GLY A 339 33.06 -14.80 1.26
C GLY A 339 31.84 -15.69 1.50
N GLY A 340 31.76 -16.79 0.77
CA GLY A 340 30.65 -17.74 0.90
C GLY A 340 29.41 -17.35 0.08
N ASN A 341 28.24 -17.78 0.55
CA ASN A 341 26.98 -17.71 -0.22
C ASN A 341 26.51 -16.26 -0.38
N SER A 342 26.33 -15.82 -1.62
CA SER A 342 25.90 -14.47 -1.95
C SER A 342 24.40 -14.32 -2.25
N SER A 343 23.61 -15.40 -2.17
CA SER A 343 22.19 -15.39 -2.59
C SER A 343 21.34 -14.39 -1.81
N HIS A 344 21.44 -14.41 -0.48
CA HIS A 344 20.64 -13.54 0.39
C HIS A 344 21.13 -12.08 0.29
N GLY A 345 22.43 -11.84 0.48
CA GLY A 345 23.01 -10.50 0.45
C GLY A 345 22.85 -9.78 -0.89
N THR A 346 22.89 -10.50 -2.01
CA THR A 346 22.60 -9.93 -3.33
C THR A 346 21.18 -9.38 -3.41
N SER A 347 20.20 -10.14 -2.94
CA SER A 347 18.78 -9.75 -2.98
C SER A 347 18.52 -8.54 -2.07
N VAL A 348 19.08 -8.56 -0.85
CA VAL A 348 18.98 -7.45 0.13
C VAL A 348 19.63 -6.18 -0.41
N TYR A 349 20.85 -6.28 -0.97
CA TYR A 349 21.53 -5.13 -1.56
C TYR A 349 20.78 -4.59 -2.79
N GLY A 350 20.22 -5.46 -3.63
CA GLY A 350 19.42 -5.09 -4.79
C GLY A 350 18.16 -4.29 -4.43
N ILE A 351 17.48 -4.64 -3.34
CA ILE A 351 16.30 -3.91 -2.85
C ILE A 351 16.66 -2.46 -2.51
N VAL A 352 17.85 -2.22 -1.94
CA VAL A 352 18.29 -0.87 -1.57
C VAL A 352 18.89 -0.13 -2.75
N PHE A 353 19.92 -0.67 -3.39
CA PHE A 353 20.82 0.03 -4.32
C PHE A 353 20.81 -0.52 -5.75
N GLY A 354 19.94 -1.47 -6.08
CA GLY A 354 19.83 -1.98 -7.45
C GLY A 354 19.49 -0.85 -8.43
N THR A 355 20.39 -0.56 -9.37
CA THR A 355 20.18 0.54 -10.33
C THR A 355 19.05 0.27 -11.32
N GLY A 356 18.62 -0.99 -11.48
CA GLY A 356 17.64 -1.41 -12.47
C GLY A 356 18.17 -1.41 -13.90
N THR A 357 19.49 -1.31 -14.10
CA THR A 357 20.14 -1.29 -15.41
C THR A 357 19.88 -2.57 -16.21
N GLY A 358 19.92 -3.74 -15.55
CA GLY A 358 19.63 -5.02 -16.17
C GLY A 358 18.14 -5.24 -16.40
N ASN A 359 17.31 -4.73 -15.50
CA ASN A 359 15.86 -4.79 -15.57
C ASN A 359 15.24 -3.69 -14.69
N PRO A 360 14.55 -2.69 -15.28
CA PRO A 360 13.89 -1.61 -14.52
C PRO A 360 12.88 -2.10 -13.48
N GLN A 361 12.33 -3.31 -13.69
CA GLN A 361 11.39 -3.97 -12.78
C GLN A 361 12.00 -4.31 -11.41
N GLY A 362 13.31 -4.55 -11.36
CA GLY A 362 14.08 -4.89 -10.15
C GLY A 362 14.87 -3.71 -9.59
N ARG A 363 14.56 -2.49 -10.02
CA ARG A 363 15.21 -1.27 -9.54
C ARG A 363 14.91 -1.05 -8.06
N GLY A 364 15.96 -0.99 -7.24
CA GLY A 364 15.89 -0.79 -5.78
C GLY A 364 15.39 0.60 -5.40
N MET A 365 15.34 0.89 -4.10
CA MET A 365 14.81 2.15 -3.55
C MET A 365 15.67 3.38 -3.86
N LEU A 366 17.01 3.21 -3.84
CA LEU A 366 18.03 4.24 -3.98
C LEU A 366 18.90 3.96 -5.22
N PRO A 367 18.35 3.98 -6.44
CA PRO A 367 19.09 3.62 -7.65
C PRO A 367 20.29 4.54 -7.95
N MET A 368 20.35 5.73 -7.35
CA MET A 368 21.48 6.67 -7.46
C MET A 368 22.29 6.80 -6.16
N GLY A 369 22.01 5.96 -5.15
CA GLY A 369 22.74 5.91 -3.90
C GLY A 369 24.02 5.09 -4.01
N GLN A 370 25.01 5.41 -3.18
CA GLN A 370 26.25 4.63 -3.07
C GLN A 370 26.11 3.60 -1.95
N GLY A 371 25.91 2.34 -2.31
CA GLY A 371 25.84 1.28 -1.32
C GLY A 371 27.21 0.87 -0.80
N ILE A 372 27.28 0.65 0.51
CA ILE A 372 28.39 0.00 1.21
C ILE A 372 27.93 -1.42 1.53
N PHE A 373 28.80 -2.41 1.37
CA PHE A 373 28.48 -3.81 1.66
C PHE A 373 29.46 -4.38 2.67
N ALA A 374 28.91 -4.99 3.74
CA ALA A 374 29.67 -5.76 4.72
C ALA A 374 29.13 -7.19 4.80
N ASP A 375 30.04 -8.15 4.96
CA ASP A 375 29.70 -9.55 5.21
C ASP A 375 29.77 -9.82 6.72
N PHE A 376 28.63 -10.09 7.36
CA PHE A 376 28.58 -10.34 8.81
C PHE A 376 29.38 -11.58 9.20
N GLY A 377 29.67 -12.50 8.27
CA GLY A 377 30.52 -13.67 8.50
C GLY A 377 31.98 -13.33 8.82
N PHE A 378 32.40 -12.10 8.52
CA PHE A 378 33.72 -11.56 8.84
C PHE A 378 33.66 -10.42 9.85
N LEU A 379 32.49 -10.20 10.47
CA LEU A 379 32.31 -9.16 11.47
C LEU A 379 33.21 -9.43 12.68
N GLY A 380 34.06 -8.45 12.99
CA GLY A 380 34.86 -8.43 14.20
C GLY A 380 34.08 -7.80 15.35
N ASP A 381 34.61 -6.71 15.87
CA ASP A 381 33.94 -5.89 16.87
C ASP A 381 32.81 -5.08 16.22
N ARG A 382 31.58 -5.26 16.73
CA ARG A 382 30.37 -4.66 16.17
C ARG A 382 30.37 -3.14 16.31
N TYR A 383 30.88 -2.62 17.42
CA TYR A 383 30.96 -1.19 17.69
C TYR A 383 31.98 -0.55 16.75
N VAL A 384 33.20 -1.09 16.68
CA VAL A 384 34.27 -0.55 15.82
C VAL A 384 33.83 -0.55 14.36
N HIS A 385 33.25 -1.66 13.87
CA HIS A 385 32.72 -1.73 12.51
C HIS A 385 31.71 -0.61 12.25
N THR A 386 30.76 -0.40 13.16
CA THR A 386 29.74 0.63 12.95
C THR A 386 30.33 2.04 13.07
N ALA A 387 31.30 2.27 13.95
CA ALA A 387 31.98 3.55 14.10
C ALA A 387 32.73 3.97 12.84
N GLU A 388 33.32 3.02 12.11
CA GLU A 388 33.97 3.28 10.82
C GLU A 388 33.01 3.90 9.80
N LEU A 389 31.71 3.55 9.84
CA LEU A 389 30.71 4.11 8.92
C LEU A 389 30.55 5.63 9.04
N ASN A 390 30.85 6.22 10.19
CA ASN A 390 30.77 7.66 10.39
C ASN A 390 31.99 8.43 9.86
N GLN A 391 32.96 7.72 9.26
CA GLN A 391 34.21 8.30 8.79
C GLN A 391 34.41 8.01 7.29
N PRO A 392 35.24 8.80 6.59
CA PRO A 392 35.73 8.42 5.27
C PRO A 392 36.44 7.05 5.32
N PRO A 393 36.28 6.19 4.30
CA PRO A 393 35.62 6.46 3.02
C PRO A 393 34.10 6.21 3.00
N TYR A 394 33.50 5.79 4.12
CA TYR A 394 32.12 5.33 4.17
C TYR A 394 31.12 6.49 4.28
N GLN A 395 31.12 7.21 5.40
CA GLN A 395 30.18 8.31 5.68
C GLN A 395 28.72 7.90 5.41
N ALA A 396 28.29 6.79 6.01
CA ALA A 396 26.95 6.23 5.82
C ALA A 396 25.94 6.93 6.74
N VAL A 397 24.73 7.17 6.23
CA VAL A 397 23.62 7.74 7.02
C VAL A 397 22.72 6.66 7.64
N PHE A 398 22.81 5.43 7.15
CA PHE A 398 22.14 4.28 7.76
C PHE A 398 22.94 2.98 7.56
N GLN A 399 22.62 2.00 8.39
CA GLN A 399 23.02 0.60 8.21
C GLN A 399 21.78 -0.30 8.31
N THR A 400 21.62 -1.23 7.40
CA THR A 400 20.50 -2.18 7.38
C THR A 400 20.97 -3.62 7.53
N ASN A 401 20.32 -4.37 8.42
CA ASN A 401 20.73 -5.70 8.84
C ASN A 401 19.56 -6.69 8.69
N SER A 402 19.71 -7.61 7.75
CA SER A 402 18.74 -8.69 7.46
C SER A 402 19.24 -10.05 7.93
N TRP A 403 19.96 -10.04 9.06
CA TRP A 403 20.57 -11.19 9.72
C TRP A 403 20.52 -10.98 11.23
N GLY A 404 20.85 -12.02 12.00
CA GLY A 404 21.01 -11.86 13.45
C GLY A 404 21.09 -13.17 14.20
N TYR A 405 20.84 -13.12 15.51
CA TYR A 405 20.90 -14.24 16.44
C TYR A 405 19.51 -14.57 16.97
N CYS A 406 18.66 -15.06 16.08
CA CYS A 406 17.37 -15.57 16.48
C CYS A 406 17.56 -16.79 17.44
N CYS A 407 16.78 -16.97 18.51
CA CYS A 407 15.55 -16.24 18.81
C CYS A 407 15.36 -16.01 20.31
N ALA A 408 14.89 -14.82 20.67
CA ALA A 408 14.59 -14.42 22.04
C ALA A 408 13.33 -13.55 22.10
N THR A 409 12.71 -13.46 23.27
CA THR A 409 11.67 -12.47 23.58
C THR A 409 12.19 -11.31 24.43
N GLN A 410 13.40 -11.46 24.97
CA GLN A 410 13.99 -10.58 25.96
C GLN A 410 15.02 -9.65 25.32
N TYR A 411 15.07 -8.43 25.84
CA TYR A 411 16.22 -7.55 25.69
C TYR A 411 17.44 -8.20 26.34
N ASN A 412 18.56 -8.25 25.64
CA ASN A 412 19.76 -8.94 26.12
C ASN A 412 21.03 -8.12 25.87
N THR A 413 22.20 -8.72 26.12
CA THR A 413 23.50 -8.04 25.93
C THR A 413 23.69 -7.51 24.51
N ARG A 414 23.16 -8.20 23.49
CA ARG A 414 23.23 -7.72 22.10
C ARG A 414 22.28 -6.57 21.85
N SER A 415 21.09 -6.58 22.46
CA SER A 415 20.20 -5.42 22.44
C SER A 415 20.86 -4.20 23.11
N ALA A 416 21.52 -4.41 24.25
CA ALA A 416 22.26 -3.37 24.96
C ALA A 416 23.45 -2.83 24.17
N GLU A 417 24.21 -3.69 23.51
CA GLU A 417 25.28 -3.31 22.60
C GLU A 417 24.74 -2.45 21.44
N MET A 418 23.60 -2.81 20.87
CA MET A 418 22.98 -2.01 19.81
C MET A 418 22.50 -0.64 20.30
N ASP A 419 21.90 -0.56 21.50
CA ASP A 419 21.55 0.73 22.10
C ASP A 419 22.78 1.61 22.28
N LEU A 420 23.89 1.04 22.80
CA LEU A 420 25.15 1.74 22.99
C LEU A 420 25.69 2.28 21.66
N ILE A 421 25.74 1.43 20.63
CA ILE A 421 26.24 1.78 19.30
C ILE A 421 25.44 2.94 18.72
N THR A 422 24.10 2.86 18.76
CA THR A 422 23.27 3.94 18.22
C THR A 422 23.33 5.22 19.04
N PHE A 423 23.52 5.11 20.37
CA PHE A 423 23.67 6.23 21.28
C PHE A 423 24.99 6.97 21.02
N ASP A 424 26.11 6.26 21.02
CA ASP A 424 27.44 6.86 20.86
C ASP A 424 27.72 7.37 19.44
N LEU A 425 27.14 6.72 18.42
CA LEU A 425 27.49 6.95 17.02
C LEU A 425 26.45 7.75 16.24
N ASP A 426 25.26 8.01 16.80
CA ASP A 426 24.21 8.80 16.14
C ASP A 426 23.96 8.36 14.67
N ILE A 427 23.69 7.06 14.50
CA ILE A 427 23.47 6.43 13.19
C ILE A 427 22.19 5.60 13.21
N VAL A 428 21.39 5.73 12.15
CA VAL A 428 20.17 4.92 11.99
C VAL A 428 20.55 3.48 11.64
N ILE A 429 20.18 2.55 12.53
CA ILE A 429 20.35 1.12 12.29
C ILE A 429 18.99 0.47 12.17
N LEU A 430 18.77 -0.20 11.03
CA LEU A 430 17.60 -1.03 10.79
C LEU A 430 17.92 -2.50 11.03
N GLN A 431 17.00 -3.19 11.69
CA GLN A 431 17.17 -4.60 12.07
C GLN A 431 15.89 -5.39 11.80
N ALA A 432 16.03 -6.50 11.09
CA ALA A 432 14.91 -7.42 10.85
C ALA A 432 14.41 -8.05 12.17
N GLN A 433 13.09 -8.11 12.34
CA GLN A 433 12.46 -8.68 13.54
C GLN A 433 12.62 -10.21 13.64
N ALA A 434 12.87 -10.91 12.52
CA ALA A 434 12.89 -12.38 12.30
C ALA A 434 11.57 -12.95 11.74
N ASN A 435 11.54 -14.26 11.43
CA ASN A 435 10.51 -14.91 10.59
C ASN A 435 9.79 -16.08 11.30
N ASN A 436 9.58 -16.01 12.62
CA ASN A 436 9.00 -17.14 13.38
C ASN A 436 7.47 -17.13 13.47
N GLY A 437 6.80 -16.09 12.94
CA GLY A 437 5.34 -15.96 13.03
C GLY A 437 4.81 -15.89 14.46
N ASN A 438 5.63 -15.42 15.42
CA ASN A 438 5.25 -15.25 16.82
C ASN A 438 6.18 -14.23 17.51
N GLN A 439 6.10 -14.09 18.83
CA GLN A 439 6.90 -13.12 19.59
C GLN A 439 8.41 -13.41 19.59
N SER A 440 8.84 -14.62 19.22
CA SER A 440 10.26 -15.02 19.20
C SER A 440 10.99 -14.28 18.08
N SER A 441 11.76 -13.26 18.43
CA SER A 441 12.38 -12.32 17.50
C SER A 441 13.90 -12.37 17.55
N ASP A 442 14.55 -11.67 16.63
CA ASP A 442 15.98 -11.45 16.68
C ASP A 442 16.40 -10.72 17.97
N GLN A 443 17.57 -11.07 18.51
CA GLN A 443 18.08 -10.47 19.74
C GLN A 443 18.40 -8.98 19.59
N HIS A 444 18.90 -8.54 18.44
CA HIS A 444 19.18 -7.12 18.21
C HIS A 444 17.88 -6.32 18.05
N ALA A 445 16.82 -6.92 17.50
CA ALA A 445 15.54 -6.26 17.24
C ALA A 445 14.85 -5.72 18.52
N TRP A 446 15.23 -6.21 19.70
CA TRP A 446 14.73 -5.73 20.98
C TRP A 446 15.38 -4.45 21.49
N ALA A 447 16.47 -3.98 20.88
CA ALA A 447 17.11 -2.71 21.23
C ALA A 447 16.12 -1.54 21.11
N LYS A 448 16.21 -0.56 22.02
CA LYS A 448 15.32 0.60 22.09
C LYS A 448 15.54 1.56 20.93
N ASN A 449 16.79 1.84 20.62
CA ASN A 449 17.20 2.96 19.78
C ASN A 449 17.14 2.64 18.27
N ILE A 450 17.39 1.38 17.90
CA ILE A 450 17.30 0.93 16.50
C ILE A 450 15.89 1.11 15.90
N VAL A 451 15.80 0.96 14.58
CA VAL A 451 14.54 0.73 13.87
C VAL A 451 14.37 -0.77 13.61
N SER A 452 13.56 -1.42 14.44
CA SER A 452 13.16 -2.81 14.22
C SER A 452 12.05 -2.91 13.18
N VAL A 453 12.18 -3.85 12.24
CA VAL A 453 11.29 -3.96 11.08
C VAL A 453 10.61 -5.32 11.01
N GLY A 454 9.28 -5.33 11.11
CA GLY A 454 8.44 -6.51 10.91
C GLY A 454 8.02 -6.70 9.46
N GLY A 455 7.30 -7.79 9.19
CA GLY A 455 6.86 -8.14 7.84
C GLY A 455 5.40 -8.51 7.77
N ILE A 456 4.69 -7.90 6.82
CA ILE A 456 3.27 -8.10 6.51
C ILE A 456 3.18 -8.68 5.09
N ARG A 457 2.32 -9.67 4.87
CA ARG A 457 2.11 -10.20 3.52
C ARG A 457 1.27 -9.22 2.73
N HIS A 458 1.72 -8.92 1.52
CA HIS A 458 1.07 -7.97 0.62
C HIS A 458 0.38 -8.64 -0.57
N TYR A 459 0.56 -9.95 -0.71
CA TYR A 459 -0.10 -10.80 -1.72
C TYR A 459 0.02 -10.30 -3.17
N ASP A 460 1.04 -9.48 -3.44
CA ASP A 460 1.30 -8.85 -4.72
C ASP A 460 0.19 -7.96 -5.27
N THR A 461 -0.55 -7.28 -4.37
CA THR A 461 -1.49 -6.23 -4.76
C THR A 461 -0.93 -4.83 -4.48
N LEU A 462 -1.49 -3.81 -5.15
CA LEU A 462 -1.16 -2.40 -4.90
C LEU A 462 -1.96 -1.80 -3.74
N THR A 463 -3.13 -2.37 -3.45
CA THR A 463 -4.00 -1.96 -2.35
C THR A 463 -3.52 -2.61 -1.07
N LEU A 464 -3.73 -1.96 0.07
CA LEU A 464 -3.41 -2.57 1.38
C LEU A 464 -4.58 -3.36 1.97
N ASP A 465 -5.62 -3.62 1.16
CA ASP A 465 -6.92 -4.08 1.64
C ASP A 465 -6.92 -5.58 1.96
N ASP A 466 -6.14 -6.37 1.23
CA ASP A 466 -5.96 -7.81 1.44
C ASP A 466 -4.69 -8.15 2.22
N ASP A 467 -3.83 -7.17 2.48
CA ASP A 467 -2.63 -7.33 3.28
C ASP A 467 -2.95 -7.91 4.66
N ALA A 468 -2.14 -8.88 5.08
CA ALA A 468 -2.34 -9.55 6.35
C ALA A 468 -1.00 -9.99 6.93
N TRP A 469 -0.88 -9.96 8.25
CA TRP A 469 0.25 -10.58 8.91
C TRP A 469 0.19 -12.09 8.75
N ASN A 470 -0.92 -12.73 9.13
CA ASN A 470 -1.16 -14.16 8.89
C ASN A 470 0.01 -15.08 9.33
N GLY A 471 0.68 -14.76 10.44
CA GLY A 471 1.87 -15.49 10.89
C GLY A 471 3.11 -15.29 10.01
N ALA A 472 3.33 -14.08 9.48
CA ALA A 472 4.51 -13.70 8.71
C ALA A 472 5.74 -13.48 9.63
N GLY A 473 6.25 -12.25 9.68
CA GLY A 473 7.40 -11.91 10.53
C GLY A 473 7.12 -12.15 12.01
N SER A 474 8.18 -12.23 12.80
CA SER A 474 8.07 -12.15 14.26
C SER A 474 7.48 -10.80 14.68
N ILE A 475 6.86 -10.78 15.86
CA ILE A 475 6.07 -9.65 16.37
C ILE A 475 6.48 -9.26 17.79
N GLY A 476 6.02 -8.12 18.27
CA GLY A 476 6.10 -7.76 19.68
C GLY A 476 4.91 -8.27 20.50
N PRO A 477 4.69 -7.69 21.70
CA PRO A 477 5.55 -6.69 22.36
C PRO A 477 6.95 -7.23 22.70
N ALA A 478 7.88 -6.36 23.11
CA ALA A 478 9.04 -6.81 23.86
C ALA A 478 8.63 -7.40 25.22
N ALA A 479 9.50 -8.19 25.86
CA ALA A 479 9.18 -8.79 27.17
C ALA A 479 8.86 -7.77 28.28
N ASP A 480 9.36 -6.53 28.18
CA ASP A 480 9.06 -5.42 29.09
C ASP A 480 7.83 -4.59 28.67
N GLY A 481 7.13 -5.01 27.62
CA GLY A 481 5.90 -4.39 27.14
C GLY A 481 6.07 -3.37 26.02
N ARG A 482 7.30 -3.03 25.62
CA ARG A 482 7.55 -2.05 24.55
C ARG A 482 6.92 -2.46 23.23
N ILE A 483 6.47 -1.46 22.47
CA ILE A 483 5.96 -1.64 21.10
C ILE A 483 7.12 -1.98 20.18
N LYS A 484 7.07 -3.19 19.63
CA LYS A 484 7.93 -3.71 18.56
C LYS A 484 7.07 -4.53 17.58
N PRO A 485 7.43 -4.63 16.29
CA PRO A 485 8.49 -3.84 15.63
C PRO A 485 8.17 -2.33 15.64
N ASP A 486 9.13 -1.48 15.30
CA ASP A 486 8.90 -0.03 15.18
C ASP A 486 8.12 0.28 13.90
N LEU A 487 8.50 -0.35 12.80
CA LEU A 487 7.86 -0.24 11.48
C LEU A 487 7.65 -1.63 10.90
N SER A 488 6.86 -1.73 9.85
CA SER A 488 6.75 -2.94 9.05
C SER A 488 6.76 -2.62 7.57
N TYR A 489 7.05 -3.63 6.75
CA TYR A 489 6.87 -3.53 5.31
C TYR A 489 6.52 -4.91 4.74
N PHE A 490 6.48 -5.02 3.42
CA PHE A 490 6.13 -6.23 2.70
C PHE A 490 7.06 -7.41 3.00
N TYR A 491 6.46 -8.57 3.22
CA TYR A 491 7.14 -9.79 3.63
C TYR A 491 7.41 -10.75 2.48
N ASP A 492 6.61 -10.77 1.43
CA ASP A 492 6.63 -11.80 0.39
C ASP A 492 6.92 -11.24 -1.00
N SER A 493 7.31 -12.12 -1.93
CA SER A 493 7.31 -11.89 -3.38
C SER A 493 8.03 -10.63 -3.90
N ILE A 494 9.10 -10.21 -3.24
CA ILE A 494 9.86 -9.03 -3.66
C ILE A 494 10.76 -9.37 -4.84
N TYR A 495 10.50 -8.70 -5.97
CA TYR A 495 11.32 -8.84 -7.17
C TYR A 495 12.63 -8.05 -7.04
N THR A 496 13.76 -8.75 -7.01
CA THR A 496 15.09 -8.14 -6.80
C THR A 496 16.18 -8.96 -7.51
N THR A 497 17.42 -8.47 -7.46
CA THR A 497 18.58 -9.13 -8.03
C THR A 497 18.85 -10.49 -7.37
N SER A 498 19.51 -11.39 -8.08
CA SER A 498 19.89 -12.72 -7.59
C SER A 498 21.38 -13.00 -7.84
N ASN A 499 21.96 -13.92 -7.08
CA ASN A 499 23.36 -14.33 -7.27
C ASN A 499 23.61 -15.18 -8.54
N SER A 500 22.59 -15.43 -9.36
CA SER A 500 22.72 -16.08 -10.67
C SER A 500 23.12 -15.11 -11.79
N GLY A 501 23.17 -13.80 -11.50
CA GLY A 501 23.36 -12.72 -12.47
C GLY A 501 22.07 -12.21 -13.12
N GLY A 502 20.92 -12.81 -12.81
CA GLY A 502 19.58 -12.28 -13.15
C GLY A 502 18.77 -11.91 -11.90
N TYR A 503 17.45 -11.91 -12.01
CA TYR A 503 16.54 -11.49 -10.93
C TYR A 503 15.76 -12.67 -10.36
N THR A 504 15.19 -12.48 -9.16
CA THR A 504 14.29 -13.42 -8.49
C THR A 504 13.00 -12.70 -8.10
N SER A 505 11.86 -13.38 -8.23
CA SER A 505 10.55 -12.91 -7.74
C SER A 505 10.16 -13.52 -6.38
N GLY A 506 10.99 -14.41 -5.84
CA GLY A 506 10.67 -15.21 -4.64
C GLY A 506 11.36 -14.73 -3.37
N PHE A 507 12.00 -13.56 -3.36
CA PHE A 507 12.67 -13.07 -2.16
C PHE A 507 11.64 -12.49 -1.17
N GLY A 508 11.86 -12.71 0.12
CA GLY A 508 10.89 -12.38 1.16
C GLY A 508 11.46 -12.55 2.57
N GLY A 509 10.57 -12.60 3.56
CA GLY A 509 10.90 -12.48 4.97
C GLY A 509 10.93 -11.02 5.44
N THR A 510 11.11 -10.83 6.75
CA THR A 510 11.57 -9.54 7.30
C THR A 510 12.90 -9.11 6.67
N SER A 511 13.67 -10.06 6.12
CA SER A 511 14.87 -9.78 5.32
C SER A 511 14.60 -9.01 4.03
N ALA A 512 13.37 -9.01 3.50
CA ALA A 512 12.97 -8.11 2.43
C ALA A 512 12.38 -6.81 3.01
N ALA A 513 11.56 -6.90 4.07
CA ALA A 513 10.96 -5.73 4.71
C ALA A 513 12.00 -4.68 5.17
N THR A 514 13.06 -5.12 5.85
CA THR A 514 14.11 -4.25 6.41
C THR A 514 14.83 -3.40 5.35
N PRO A 515 15.39 -3.94 4.26
CA PRO A 515 16.03 -3.12 3.23
C PRO A 515 15.04 -2.22 2.47
N MET A 516 13.77 -2.62 2.33
CA MET A 516 12.74 -1.72 1.78
C MET A 516 12.54 -0.50 2.67
N THR A 517 12.39 -0.70 3.98
CA THR A 517 12.32 0.41 4.96
C THR A 517 13.60 1.25 4.95
N ALA A 518 14.79 0.63 4.86
CA ALA A 518 16.05 1.36 4.80
C ALA A 518 16.14 2.30 3.58
N GLY A 519 15.61 1.86 2.44
CA GLY A 519 15.50 2.69 1.25
C GLY A 519 14.64 3.94 1.45
N HIS A 520 13.58 3.88 2.26
CA HIS A 520 12.78 5.05 2.61
C HIS A 520 13.57 6.05 3.45
N PHE A 521 14.36 5.56 4.42
CA PHE A 521 15.29 6.41 5.17
C PHE A 521 16.31 7.08 4.26
N GLY A 522 16.87 6.37 3.28
CA GLY A 522 17.79 6.96 2.31
C GLY A 522 17.18 8.11 1.52
N LEU A 523 15.95 7.95 1.01
CA LEU A 523 15.24 9.03 0.31
C LEU A 523 14.95 10.21 1.26
N PHE A 524 14.57 9.93 2.51
CA PHE A 524 14.42 10.95 3.54
C PHE A 524 15.71 11.73 3.79
N PHE A 525 16.86 11.08 3.93
CA PHE A 525 18.15 11.76 4.12
C PHE A 525 18.50 12.67 2.95
N GLN A 526 18.19 12.25 1.71
CA GLN A 526 18.35 13.13 0.54
C GLN A 526 17.45 14.38 0.68
N MET A 527 16.16 14.20 0.99
CA MET A 527 15.21 15.31 1.16
C MET A 527 15.64 16.27 2.28
N TRP A 528 16.03 15.74 3.44
CA TRP A 528 16.51 16.53 4.56
C TRP A 528 17.76 17.34 4.21
N SER A 529 18.73 16.72 3.52
CA SER A 529 19.96 17.40 3.12
C SER A 529 19.75 18.59 2.17
N GLN A 530 18.56 18.70 1.57
CA GLN A 530 18.13 19.78 0.70
C GLN A 530 17.21 20.80 1.40
N GLY A 531 17.02 20.69 2.72
CA GLY A 531 16.24 21.65 3.52
C GLY A 531 14.74 21.56 3.30
N LEU A 532 14.25 20.43 2.79
CA LEU A 532 12.86 20.29 2.33
C LEU A 532 11.82 20.46 3.45
N PHE A 533 12.22 20.27 4.72
CA PHE A 533 11.35 20.36 5.89
C PHE A 533 11.54 21.69 6.65
N GLY A 534 12.08 22.72 5.98
CA GLY A 534 12.45 24.00 6.63
C GLY A 534 13.66 23.88 7.56
N ASN A 535 14.32 22.72 7.59
CA ASN A 535 15.49 22.48 8.42
C ASN A 535 16.73 23.23 7.87
N PRO A 536 17.66 23.65 8.74
CA PRO A 536 18.91 24.26 8.31
C PRO A 536 19.77 23.25 7.53
N VAL A 537 20.49 23.73 6.52
CA VAL A 537 21.42 22.94 5.71
C VAL A 537 22.70 23.74 5.43
N ASP A 538 23.85 23.07 5.46
CA ASP A 538 25.05 23.61 4.83
C ASP A 538 24.92 23.41 3.31
N PRO A 539 24.86 24.49 2.49
CA PRO A 539 24.71 24.37 1.04
C PRO A 539 25.90 23.67 0.35
N ASN A 540 27.06 23.60 1.01
CA ASN A 540 28.22 22.83 0.53
C ASN A 540 28.35 21.46 1.20
N GLY A 541 27.42 21.14 2.10
CA GLY A 541 27.37 19.90 2.84
C GLY A 541 27.01 18.70 1.95
N THR A 542 27.44 17.53 2.40
CA THR A 542 26.99 16.24 1.86
C THR A 542 25.70 15.80 2.55
N VAL A 543 25.03 14.78 1.99
CA VAL A 543 23.90 14.11 2.68
C VAL A 543 24.31 13.66 4.10
N PHE A 544 25.53 13.16 4.26
CA PHE A 544 26.05 12.75 5.56
C PHE A 544 26.23 13.94 6.51
N SER A 545 26.86 15.04 6.09
CA SER A 545 27.12 16.17 7.00
C SER A 545 25.85 16.94 7.37
N ASN A 546 24.85 16.99 6.48
CA ASN A 546 23.56 17.65 6.74
C ASN A 546 22.54 16.73 7.43
N ARG A 547 22.87 15.47 7.71
CA ARG A 547 21.89 14.49 8.20
C ARG A 547 21.26 14.94 9.54
N PRO A 548 19.97 14.65 9.76
CA PRO A 548 19.36 14.78 11.09
C PRO A 548 19.93 13.73 12.03
N ARG A 549 19.64 13.93 13.32
CA ARG A 549 19.92 12.95 14.38
C ARG A 549 19.15 11.66 14.16
N MET A 550 19.66 10.58 14.73
CA MET A 550 19.07 9.24 14.62
C MET A 550 17.63 9.21 15.16
N SER A 551 17.39 9.80 16.33
CA SER A 551 16.06 9.87 16.95
C SER A 551 15.08 10.66 16.07
N THR A 552 15.51 11.79 15.50
CA THR A 552 14.73 12.63 14.57
C THR A 552 14.39 11.87 13.30
N SER A 553 15.36 11.15 12.74
CA SER A 553 15.14 10.31 11.57
C SER A 553 14.06 9.26 11.84
N LYS A 554 14.14 8.60 13.01
CA LYS A 554 13.17 7.61 13.45
C LYS A 554 11.78 8.25 13.69
N ALA A 555 11.72 9.41 14.33
CA ALA A 555 10.48 10.17 14.59
C ALA A 555 9.79 10.58 13.27
N MET A 556 10.55 11.12 12.31
CA MET A 556 10.04 11.53 10.99
C MET A 556 9.40 10.36 10.24
N MET A 557 10.07 9.20 10.21
CA MET A 557 9.56 8.02 9.53
C MET A 557 8.32 7.43 10.22
N ILE A 558 8.28 7.45 11.56
CA ILE A 558 7.12 6.99 12.34
C ILE A 558 5.92 7.93 12.18
N ASN A 559 6.13 9.24 12.26
CA ASN A 559 5.06 10.24 12.15
C ASN A 559 4.37 10.18 10.79
N SER A 560 5.18 10.04 9.73
CA SER A 560 4.75 9.93 8.34
C SER A 560 4.38 8.51 7.90
N ALA A 561 4.46 7.51 8.78
CA ALA A 561 4.12 6.13 8.42
C ALA A 561 2.63 6.00 8.03
N ARG A 562 2.35 5.08 7.12
CA ARG A 562 0.99 4.68 6.74
C ARG A 562 0.58 3.45 7.57
N PRO A 563 -0.29 3.57 8.58
CA PRO A 563 -0.73 2.42 9.36
C PRO A 563 -1.77 1.59 8.58
N TYR A 564 -1.77 0.28 8.79
CA TYR A 564 -2.89 -0.58 8.43
C TYR A 564 -4.06 -0.34 9.38
N PRO A 565 -5.31 -0.30 8.90
CA PRO A 565 -6.47 -0.22 9.76
C PRO A 565 -6.54 -1.46 10.67
N PHE A 566 -6.78 -1.24 11.97
CA PHE A 566 -7.06 -2.33 12.90
C PHE A 566 -7.96 -1.84 14.02
N ASN A 567 -8.74 -2.78 14.58
CA ASN A 567 -9.58 -2.54 15.74
C ASN A 567 -9.45 -3.71 16.71
N GLY A 568 -9.07 -3.40 17.95
CA GLY A 568 -8.93 -4.36 19.03
C GLY A 568 -7.52 -4.93 19.18
N VAL A 569 -7.20 -5.32 20.42
CA VAL A 569 -5.86 -5.80 20.84
C VAL A 569 -5.47 -7.18 20.30
N ASN A 570 -6.42 -7.88 19.67
CA ASN A 570 -6.24 -9.23 19.09
C ASN A 570 -6.31 -9.23 17.55
N HIS A 571 -6.41 -8.06 16.92
CA HIS A 571 -6.43 -7.96 15.46
C HIS A 571 -5.11 -8.47 14.86
N ASP A 572 -5.16 -9.07 13.66
CA ASP A 572 -3.98 -9.61 12.97
C ASP A 572 -2.91 -8.53 12.75
N LEU A 573 -3.33 -7.40 12.19
CA LEU A 573 -2.51 -6.19 11.98
C LEU A 573 -2.47 -5.25 13.18
N ARG A 574 -2.60 -5.74 14.42
CA ARG A 574 -2.53 -4.86 15.62
C ARG A 574 -1.17 -4.15 15.74
N ARG A 575 -1.08 -3.14 16.63
CA ARG A 575 0.13 -2.33 16.89
C ARG A 575 1.41 -3.16 17.08
N PHE A 576 1.35 -4.25 17.83
CA PHE A 576 2.51 -5.14 18.07
C PHE A 576 2.90 -6.01 16.87
N THR A 577 2.12 -5.97 15.79
CA THR A 577 2.39 -6.69 14.54
C THR A 577 2.95 -5.75 13.47
N GLN A 578 2.25 -4.63 13.22
CA GLN A 578 2.62 -3.68 12.16
C GLN A 578 3.58 -2.57 12.63
N GLY A 579 3.79 -2.43 13.94
CA GLY A 579 4.48 -1.28 14.52
C GLY A 579 3.69 0.01 14.29
N TRP A 580 4.39 1.08 13.94
CA TRP A 580 3.77 2.36 13.59
C TRP A 580 3.22 2.42 12.15
N GLY A 581 3.38 1.35 11.38
CA GLY A 581 2.87 1.21 10.02
C GLY A 581 3.99 1.02 8.99
N LEU A 582 3.65 1.22 7.72
CA LEU A 582 4.61 1.20 6.62
C LEU A 582 5.32 2.55 6.50
N ALA A 583 6.63 2.52 6.29
CA ALA A 583 7.38 3.70 5.82
C ALA A 583 6.75 4.25 4.53
N ASN A 584 6.60 5.57 4.44
CA ASN A 584 5.96 6.21 3.29
C ASN A 584 6.54 7.60 3.01
N VAL A 585 7.38 7.70 1.98
CA VAL A 585 8.06 8.95 1.61
C VAL A 585 7.19 9.90 0.80
N GLN A 586 6.12 9.41 0.15
CA GLN A 586 5.13 10.30 -0.47
C GLN A 586 4.40 11.10 0.60
N ARG A 587 3.88 10.43 1.63
CA ARG A 587 3.23 11.08 2.77
C ARG A 587 4.17 12.04 3.48
N LEU A 588 5.43 11.66 3.66
CA LEU A 588 6.45 12.55 4.21
C LEU A 588 6.65 13.81 3.35
N TYR A 589 6.72 13.65 2.02
CA TYR A 589 6.84 14.75 1.07
C TYR A 589 5.59 15.65 1.10
N ASP A 590 4.39 15.08 1.09
CA ASP A 590 3.13 15.84 1.06
C ASP A 590 2.92 16.66 2.36
N LEU A 591 3.46 16.20 3.49
CA LEU A 591 3.38 16.88 4.79
C LEU A 591 4.50 17.89 5.04
N ARG A 592 5.50 18.01 4.15
CA ARG A 592 6.74 18.78 4.39
C ARG A 592 6.51 20.25 4.79
N ASP A 593 5.43 20.85 4.28
CA ASP A 593 5.05 22.25 4.51
C ASP A 593 4.05 22.38 5.69
N SER A 594 3.86 21.33 6.49
CA SER A 594 2.88 21.25 7.58
C SER A 594 3.43 20.49 8.78
N MET A 595 4.72 20.71 9.07
CA MET A 595 5.47 20.06 10.15
C MET A 595 6.15 21.07 11.07
N PHE A 596 6.23 20.71 12.35
CA PHE A 596 7.14 21.28 13.34
C PHE A 596 8.10 20.17 13.80
N ILE A 597 9.40 20.49 13.86
CA ILE A 597 10.45 19.50 14.10
C ILE A 597 11.46 20.06 15.11
N VAL A 598 11.72 19.27 16.17
CA VAL A 598 12.84 19.46 17.10
C VAL A 598 13.85 18.37 16.78
N ASN A 599 15.06 18.76 16.36
CA ASN A 599 16.13 17.83 15.99
C ASN A 599 17.19 17.74 17.10
N GLU A 600 16.76 17.28 18.29
CA GLU A 600 17.58 17.24 19.53
C GLU A 600 18.19 18.60 19.91
N THR A 601 17.55 19.71 19.53
CA THR A 601 18.00 21.06 19.90
C THR A 601 17.62 21.46 21.32
N ASP A 602 16.60 20.81 21.87
CA ASP A 602 16.00 21.17 23.14
C ASP A 602 16.40 20.12 24.19
N VAL A 603 16.85 20.62 25.34
CA VAL A 603 17.41 19.79 26.42
C VAL A 603 16.56 19.95 27.68
N LEU A 604 16.25 18.83 28.35
CA LEU A 604 15.49 18.83 29.60
C LEU A 604 16.32 18.24 30.74
N THR A 605 16.50 19.02 31.80
CA THR A 605 16.97 18.51 33.09
C THR A 605 15.88 17.70 33.78
N ASN A 606 16.27 16.89 34.76
CA ASN A 606 15.32 16.07 35.52
C ASN A 606 14.12 16.87 36.05
N LEU A 607 12.90 16.38 35.80
CA LEU A 607 11.61 16.99 36.14
C LEU A 607 11.26 18.29 35.39
N ALA A 608 12.11 18.74 34.46
CA ALA A 608 11.80 19.86 33.60
C ALA A 608 10.78 19.47 32.52
N SER A 609 10.17 20.47 31.91
CA SER A 609 9.31 20.28 30.75
C SER A 609 9.38 21.50 29.84
N THR A 610 9.20 21.29 28.55
CA THR A 610 8.93 22.38 27.60
C THR A 610 7.53 22.21 27.00
N THR A 611 6.95 23.30 26.51
CA THR A 611 5.64 23.27 25.84
C THR A 611 5.69 24.10 24.58
N TYR A 612 5.33 23.47 23.47
CA TYR A 612 5.12 24.13 22.18
C TYR A 612 3.64 24.39 21.99
N VAL A 613 3.30 25.61 21.59
CA VAL A 613 1.94 25.97 21.18
C VAL A 613 1.92 26.02 19.66
N LEU A 614 1.24 25.07 19.04
CA LEU A 614 1.21 24.92 17.58
C LEU A 614 -0.21 25.09 17.07
N THR A 615 -0.36 25.80 15.96
CA THR A 615 -1.67 26.10 15.37
C THR A 615 -2.07 25.02 14.37
N VAL A 616 -3.28 24.49 14.53
CA VAL A 616 -3.93 23.61 13.57
C VAL A 616 -4.91 24.43 12.71
N ALA A 617 -4.75 24.37 11.40
CA ALA A 617 -5.62 25.08 10.45
C ALA A 617 -7.02 24.43 10.35
N PRO A 618 -8.07 25.19 10.01
CA PRO A 618 -9.38 24.63 9.69
C PRO A 618 -9.33 23.59 8.58
N GLY A 619 -9.97 22.44 8.80
CA GLY A 619 -10.04 21.37 7.81
C GLY A 619 -8.82 20.45 7.74
N THR A 620 -7.82 20.62 8.62
CA THR A 620 -6.72 19.66 8.76
C THR A 620 -7.26 18.26 9.00
N PRO A 621 -6.87 17.24 8.20
CA PRO A 621 -7.43 15.89 8.29
C PRO A 621 -6.92 15.10 9.50
N GLU A 622 -5.72 15.40 9.98
CA GLU A 622 -5.14 14.77 11.16
C GLU A 622 -4.01 15.61 11.78
N LEU A 623 -3.82 15.46 13.09
CA LEU A 623 -2.68 15.95 13.85
C LEU A 623 -1.91 14.73 14.39
N ARG A 624 -0.60 14.66 14.15
CA ARG A 624 0.26 13.62 14.73
C ARG A 624 1.45 14.24 15.43
N ALA A 625 1.60 13.97 16.73
CA ALA A 625 2.81 14.26 17.50
C ALA A 625 3.57 12.96 17.80
N THR A 626 4.86 12.93 17.50
CA THR A 626 5.74 11.77 17.70
C THR A 626 6.99 12.23 18.46
N LEU A 627 7.14 11.74 19.68
CA LEU A 627 8.34 11.89 20.51
C LEU A 627 9.22 10.65 20.35
N VAL A 628 10.51 10.85 20.11
CA VAL A 628 11.54 9.81 20.15
C VAL A 628 12.76 10.36 20.87
N TYR A 629 13.37 9.57 21.73
CA TYR A 629 14.64 9.93 22.36
C TYR A 629 15.59 8.73 22.39
N THR A 630 16.88 9.02 22.29
CA THR A 630 17.94 8.02 22.29
C THR A 630 18.29 7.69 23.72
N ASP A 631 17.88 6.51 24.19
CA ASP A 631 18.03 6.13 25.60
C ASP A 631 19.29 5.29 25.81
N LEU A 632 19.92 5.42 26.97
CA LEU A 632 21.16 4.69 27.29
C LEU A 632 20.94 3.18 27.34
N PRO A 633 21.98 2.34 27.18
CA PRO A 633 21.83 0.89 27.24
C PRO A 633 21.13 0.41 28.53
N GLY A 634 20.08 -0.38 28.36
CA GLY A 634 19.40 -1.05 29.47
C GLY A 634 20.25 -2.19 30.03
N VAL A 635 20.00 -2.58 31.29
CA VAL A 635 20.67 -3.75 31.88
C VAL A 635 19.84 -5.02 31.55
N PRO A 636 20.41 -6.05 30.89
CA PRO A 636 19.68 -7.25 30.44
C PRO A 636 18.92 -8.05 31.51
N ASN A 637 19.31 -7.95 32.78
CA ASN A 637 18.63 -8.65 33.89
C ASN A 637 17.54 -7.81 34.56
N SER A 638 17.20 -6.64 34.00
CA SER A 638 16.07 -5.81 34.45
C SER A 638 14.76 -6.28 33.82
N SER A 639 13.63 -6.02 34.47
CA SER A 639 12.30 -6.19 33.87
C SER A 639 11.82 -4.95 33.10
N ARG A 640 12.54 -3.83 33.20
CA ARG A 640 12.32 -2.58 32.45
C ARG A 640 13.67 -2.10 31.92
N HIS A 641 13.78 -1.94 30.61
CA HIS A 641 15.07 -1.61 29.98
C HIS A 641 15.25 -0.13 29.69
N ARG A 642 14.16 0.65 29.70
CA ARG A 642 14.23 2.10 29.64
C ARG A 642 14.96 2.66 30.87
N ILE A 643 15.89 3.59 30.66
CA ILE A 643 16.67 4.26 31.70
C ILE A 643 16.02 5.62 32.02
N ASN A 644 15.91 6.52 31.04
CA ASN A 644 15.25 7.82 31.21
C ASN A 644 13.79 7.80 30.75
N ASP A 645 12.93 8.57 31.42
CA ASP A 645 11.50 8.73 31.14
C ASP A 645 11.20 10.12 30.61
N LEU A 646 10.97 10.24 29.29
CA LEU A 646 10.38 11.43 28.69
C LEU A 646 8.93 11.10 28.29
N SER A 647 7.99 11.96 28.63
CA SER A 647 6.57 11.78 28.31
C SER A 647 6.02 12.85 27.38
N LEU A 648 5.14 12.42 26.47
CA LEU A 648 4.39 13.27 25.56
C LEU A 648 2.98 13.52 26.08
N LYS A 649 2.60 14.80 26.20
CA LYS A 649 1.24 15.24 26.52
C LYS A 649 0.78 16.28 25.51
N VAL A 650 -0.39 16.06 24.93
CA VAL A 650 -1.00 16.97 23.95
C VAL A 650 -2.35 17.45 24.47
N VAL A 651 -2.60 18.76 24.41
CA VAL A 651 -3.86 19.38 24.88
C VAL A 651 -4.51 20.15 23.73
N ALA A 652 -5.76 19.82 23.45
CA ALA A 652 -6.59 20.46 22.43
C ALA A 652 -7.06 21.88 22.85
N PRO A 653 -7.53 22.72 21.90
CA PRO A 653 -8.05 24.06 22.20
C PRO A 653 -9.18 24.08 23.24
N ASP A 654 -9.97 23.01 23.32
CA ASP A 654 -11.08 22.87 24.29
C ASP A 654 -10.64 22.30 25.66
N GLY A 655 -9.35 22.05 25.84
CA GLY A 655 -8.77 21.47 27.06
C GLY A 655 -8.73 19.93 27.07
N THR A 656 -9.19 19.25 26.02
CA THR A 656 -9.10 17.78 25.93
C THR A 656 -7.63 17.35 25.91
N LEU A 657 -7.25 16.48 26.86
CA LEU A 657 -5.89 15.99 27.04
C LEU A 657 -5.70 14.63 26.36
N TYR A 658 -4.52 14.39 25.79
CA TYR A 658 -4.06 13.12 25.25
C TYR A 658 -2.65 12.81 25.78
N TRP A 659 -2.47 11.63 26.39
CA TRP A 659 -1.15 11.09 26.72
C TRP A 659 -0.59 10.25 25.57
N GLY A 660 0.73 10.24 25.43
CA GLY A 660 1.43 9.42 24.45
C GLY A 660 1.06 7.94 24.54
N ASN A 661 0.85 7.33 23.38
CA ASN A 661 0.47 5.93 23.17
C ASN A 661 -0.90 5.52 23.74
N ASN A 662 -1.66 6.42 24.38
CA ASN A 662 -2.96 6.08 24.95
C ASN A 662 -3.97 5.70 23.86
N GLY A 663 -4.55 4.51 23.95
CA GLY A 663 -5.47 3.94 22.96
C GLY A 663 -4.81 3.31 21.72
N LEU A 664 -3.53 3.60 21.46
CA LEU A 664 -2.84 3.21 20.21
C LEU A 664 -2.43 1.73 20.14
N THR A 665 -2.64 0.95 21.20
CA THR A 665 -2.52 -0.52 21.18
C THR A 665 -3.79 -1.23 20.75
N ALA A 666 -4.94 -0.53 20.76
CA ALA A 666 -6.24 -1.05 20.38
C ALA A 666 -6.78 -0.45 19.07
N GLY A 667 -6.14 0.59 18.51
CA GLY A 667 -6.47 1.16 17.22
C GLY A 667 -5.44 2.20 16.74
N ASN A 668 -5.77 2.90 15.64
CA ASN A 668 -4.91 3.93 15.03
C ASN A 668 -5.23 5.36 15.46
N VAL A 669 -6.05 5.57 16.49
CA VAL A 669 -6.39 6.91 16.95
C VAL A 669 -6.22 6.97 18.46
N SER A 670 -5.60 8.03 18.94
CA SER A 670 -5.41 8.26 20.36
C SER A 670 -6.76 8.48 21.04
N THR A 671 -6.91 7.91 22.23
CA THR A 671 -8.09 8.15 23.07
C THR A 671 -7.80 9.30 24.04
N PRO A 672 -8.77 10.19 24.31
CA PRO A 672 -8.62 11.24 25.32
C PRO A 672 -8.31 10.68 26.72
N GLY A 673 -7.60 11.47 27.53
CA GLY A 673 -7.21 11.13 28.90
C GLY A 673 -6.12 10.05 28.95
N GLY A 674 -6.31 9.07 29.84
CA GLY A 674 -5.34 8.01 30.11
C GLY A 674 -4.28 8.40 31.13
N SER A 675 -3.20 7.64 31.14
CA SER A 675 -1.99 7.88 31.94
C SER A 675 -0.79 8.03 31.02
N ARG A 676 0.27 8.69 31.47
CA ARG A 676 1.54 8.73 30.74
C ARG A 676 2.01 7.32 30.40
N ASN A 677 2.67 7.18 29.25
CA ASN A 677 3.44 5.98 28.97
C ASN A 677 4.66 5.98 29.92
N SER A 678 5.09 4.79 30.35
CA SER A 678 6.25 4.67 31.24
C SER A 678 7.17 3.52 30.84
N ILE A 679 7.19 3.16 29.56
CA ILE A 679 7.85 1.95 29.05
C ILE A 679 8.57 2.21 27.73
N ASP A 680 7.92 2.89 26.78
CA ASP A 680 8.44 3.12 25.43
C ASP A 680 9.35 4.36 25.38
N THR A 681 10.38 4.31 24.52
CA THR A 681 11.18 5.49 24.14
C THR A 681 10.62 6.20 22.90
N VAL A 682 9.42 5.77 22.47
CA VAL A 682 8.67 6.30 21.34
C VAL A 682 7.24 6.51 21.79
N GLU A 683 6.79 7.75 21.82
CA GLU A 683 5.42 8.11 22.17
C GLU A 683 4.73 8.83 21.02
N ASN A 684 3.47 8.46 20.76
CA ASN A 684 2.65 9.02 19.70
C ASN A 684 1.30 9.52 20.22
N VAL A 685 0.85 10.66 19.70
CA VAL A 685 -0.54 11.12 19.78
C VAL A 685 -1.06 11.37 18.37
N TRP A 686 -2.09 10.62 17.96
CA TRP A 686 -2.71 10.72 16.63
C TRP A 686 -4.19 11.09 16.78
N VAL A 687 -4.57 12.27 16.27
CA VAL A 687 -5.94 12.80 16.31
C VAL A 687 -6.43 12.99 14.89
N LEU A 688 -7.57 12.38 14.53
CA LEU A 688 -8.23 12.62 13.25
C LEU A 688 -9.18 13.82 13.34
N ASN A 689 -9.27 14.59 12.26
CA ASN A 689 -10.07 15.81 12.17
C ASN A 689 -9.91 16.72 13.41
N PRO A 690 -8.67 17.09 13.78
CA PRO A 690 -8.41 17.93 14.95
C PRO A 690 -9.18 19.26 14.86
N ALA A 691 -9.64 19.76 16.01
CA ALA A 691 -10.24 21.09 16.09
C ALA A 691 -9.21 22.16 15.67
N PRO A 692 -9.61 23.17 14.88
CA PRO A 692 -8.72 24.26 14.54
C PRO A 692 -8.38 25.11 15.76
N GLY A 693 -7.20 25.73 15.75
CA GLY A 693 -6.72 26.61 16.80
C GLY A 693 -5.43 26.11 17.46
N ALA A 694 -5.11 26.69 18.61
CA ALA A 694 -3.87 26.43 19.33
C ALA A 694 -3.92 25.11 20.11
N TRP A 695 -2.98 24.20 19.81
CA TRP A 695 -2.74 22.97 20.53
C TRP A 695 -1.45 23.10 21.35
N SER A 696 -1.46 22.63 22.60
CA SER A 696 -0.26 22.59 23.44
C SER A 696 0.36 21.19 23.41
N ILE A 697 1.62 21.11 23.01
CA ILE A 697 2.42 19.89 22.97
C ILE A 697 3.51 20.02 24.03
N THR A 698 3.36 19.30 25.14
CA THR A 698 4.30 19.31 26.26
C THR A 698 5.16 18.04 26.25
N ILE A 699 6.47 18.23 26.36
CA ILE A 699 7.44 17.16 26.63
C ILE A 699 7.95 17.35 28.05
N SER A 700 7.83 16.32 28.89
CA SER A 700 8.32 16.32 30.27
C SER A 700 9.38 15.26 30.48
N ALA A 701 10.44 15.63 31.18
CA ALA A 701 11.45 14.71 31.68
C ALA A 701 11.02 14.19 33.06
N ASP A 702 10.05 13.27 33.06
CA ASP A 702 9.47 12.68 34.28
C ASP A 702 10.53 12.00 35.16
N GLU A 703 11.60 11.47 34.58
CA GLU A 703 12.73 10.86 35.29
C GLU A 703 14.00 10.86 34.41
N ILE A 704 15.03 11.63 34.81
CA ILE A 704 16.39 11.53 34.26
C ILE A 704 17.30 11.00 35.36
N VAL A 705 17.77 9.76 35.19
CA VAL A 705 18.63 9.07 36.18
C VAL A 705 20.06 8.93 35.69
N GLN A 706 20.28 9.06 34.38
CA GLN A 706 21.59 9.04 33.78
C GLN A 706 21.62 10.04 32.62
N ASP A 707 22.74 10.71 32.45
CA ASP A 707 22.94 11.73 31.42
C ASP A 707 22.86 11.09 30.02
N ALA A 708 21.92 11.58 29.21
CA ALA A 708 21.70 11.15 27.83
C ALA A 708 22.12 12.21 26.80
N HIS A 709 22.51 13.41 27.23
CA HIS A 709 23.05 14.49 26.38
C HIS A 709 24.53 14.74 26.74
N VAL A 710 25.34 13.74 26.40
CA VAL A 710 26.74 13.60 26.86
C VAL A 710 27.71 14.65 26.29
N GLU A 711 27.24 15.49 25.38
CA GLU A 711 27.94 16.69 24.93
C GLU A 711 28.17 17.70 26.07
N THR A 712 27.39 17.63 27.14
CA THR A 712 27.55 18.45 28.34
C THR A 712 27.65 17.58 29.60
N PRO A 713 28.23 18.07 30.71
CA PRO A 713 28.34 17.30 31.95
C PRO A 713 27.06 17.29 32.82
N GLN A 714 25.98 17.94 32.39
CA GLN A 714 24.74 18.08 33.14
C GLN A 714 23.95 16.76 33.13
N LEU A 715 23.08 16.57 34.13
CA LEU A 715 22.17 15.42 34.14
C LEU A 715 20.90 15.80 33.39
N ASP A 716 20.90 15.59 32.08
CA ASP A 716 19.80 15.92 31.19
C ASP A 716 19.66 14.93 30.02
N ALA A 717 18.65 15.19 29.19
CA ALA A 717 18.38 14.46 27.96
C ALA A 717 17.84 15.43 26.91
N ASP A 718 18.24 15.23 25.67
CA ASP A 718 17.60 15.80 24.49
C ASP A 718 16.60 14.81 23.89
N TYR A 719 15.86 15.26 22.88
CA TYR A 719 14.85 14.45 22.22
C TYR A 719 14.51 14.98 20.82
N ALA A 720 13.95 14.10 20.01
CA ALA A 720 13.27 14.47 18.79
C ALA A 720 11.76 14.58 19.01
N LEU A 721 11.19 15.67 18.50
CA LEU A 721 9.74 15.85 18.40
C LEU A 721 9.38 16.17 16.95
N VAL A 722 8.45 15.42 16.39
CA VAL A 722 7.87 15.70 15.08
C VAL A 722 6.37 15.85 15.24
N VAL A 723 5.83 17.01 14.85
CA VAL A 723 4.39 17.28 14.83
C VAL A 723 3.97 17.60 13.42
N SER A 724 3.05 16.83 12.83
CA SER A 724 2.47 17.08 11.50
C SER A 724 0.99 17.42 11.59
N GLY A 725 0.48 18.14 10.58
CA GLY A 725 -0.89 18.68 10.58
C GLY A 725 -0.99 20.03 11.30
N VAL A 726 0.13 20.73 11.43
CA VAL A 726 0.22 22.06 12.03
C VAL A 726 0.70 23.05 10.98
N VAL A 727 0.34 24.31 11.16
CA VAL A 727 1.00 25.41 10.45
C VAL A 727 2.42 25.48 11.00
N PRO A 728 3.47 25.33 10.17
CA PRO A 728 4.85 25.48 10.63
C PRO A 728 5.02 26.87 11.25
N PRO A 729 5.71 27.01 12.40
CA PRO A 729 6.01 28.32 12.94
C PRO A 729 6.78 29.12 11.90
N THR A 730 6.26 30.28 11.51
CA THR A 730 6.96 31.21 10.63
C THR A 730 8.17 31.74 11.41
N PRO A 731 9.42 31.59 10.92
CA PRO A 731 10.64 31.90 11.69
C PRO A 731 10.81 33.36 12.11
N ALA A 732 9.80 34.20 12.02
CA ALA A 732 9.79 35.61 12.45
C ALA A 732 8.39 36.12 12.83
N ASP A 733 7.43 35.23 13.04
CA ASP A 733 6.12 35.55 13.60
C ASP A 733 6.24 35.57 15.13
N LEU A 734 6.60 36.75 15.63
CA LEU A 734 6.89 37.04 17.03
C LEU A 734 5.64 37.27 17.86
N ASP A 735 4.50 37.63 17.25
CA ASP A 735 3.21 37.74 17.96
C ASP A 735 2.31 36.50 17.82
N GLY A 736 2.68 35.57 16.94
CA GLY A 736 2.04 34.27 16.77
C GLY A 736 0.70 34.35 16.05
N ASP A 737 0.44 35.44 15.31
CA ASP A 737 -0.80 35.64 14.57
C ASP A 737 -0.81 34.92 13.20
N GLY A 738 0.31 34.31 12.82
CA GLY A 738 0.51 33.61 11.57
C GLY A 738 0.95 34.49 10.41
N CYS A 739 1.22 35.78 10.62
CA CYS A 739 1.65 36.75 9.61
C CYS A 739 2.89 37.52 10.08
N VAL A 740 4.02 37.36 9.39
CA VAL A 740 5.23 38.15 9.67
C VAL A 740 5.02 39.58 9.15
N GLY A 741 4.60 40.50 10.00
CA GLY A 741 4.16 41.83 9.62
C GLY A 741 4.68 42.96 10.50
N GLN A 742 3.90 44.04 10.54
CA GLN A 742 4.26 45.22 11.34
C GLN A 742 4.25 44.94 12.84
N GLY A 743 3.42 43.97 13.30
CA GLY A 743 3.37 43.53 14.68
C GLY A 743 4.71 42.98 15.14
N ASP A 744 5.24 42.01 14.40
CA ASP A 744 6.53 41.38 14.68
C ASP A 744 7.69 42.37 14.58
N LEU A 745 7.70 43.19 13.52
CA LEU A 745 8.72 44.23 13.39
C LEU A 745 8.70 45.18 14.60
N GLY A 746 7.52 45.51 15.11
CA GLY A 746 7.36 46.30 16.33
C GLY A 746 7.95 45.60 17.57
N ILE A 747 7.69 44.30 17.73
CA ILE A 747 8.23 43.49 18.84
C ILE A 747 9.76 43.42 18.77
N LEU A 748 10.32 43.11 17.60
CA LEU A 748 11.76 43.04 17.40
C LEU A 748 12.42 44.39 17.68
N LEU A 749 11.89 45.48 17.12
CA LEU A 749 12.44 46.81 17.32
C LEU A 749 12.36 47.30 18.77
N ALA A 750 11.35 46.87 19.54
CA ALA A 750 11.23 47.18 20.96
C ALA A 750 12.32 46.49 21.82
N ALA A 751 12.81 45.33 21.36
CA ALA A 751 13.88 44.57 21.99
C ALA A 751 15.27 44.83 21.35
N PHE A 752 15.36 45.65 20.30
CA PHE A 752 16.59 45.81 19.53
C PHE A 752 17.77 46.31 20.38
N GLY A 753 18.87 45.58 20.35
CA GLY A 753 20.06 45.81 21.16
C GLY A 753 20.00 45.24 22.58
N ALA A 754 18.89 44.62 22.99
CA ALA A 754 18.76 43.96 24.29
C ALA A 754 19.37 42.55 24.26
N CYS A 755 19.96 42.13 25.38
CA CYS A 755 20.56 40.82 25.58
C CYS A 755 19.88 40.08 26.76
N PRO A 756 20.08 38.75 26.92
CA PRO A 756 19.57 38.01 28.07
C PRO A 756 19.92 38.68 29.41
N GLY A 757 18.87 39.01 30.18
CA GLY A 757 18.98 39.74 31.45
C GLY A 757 18.55 41.21 31.40
N ASP A 758 18.41 41.79 30.21
CA ASP A 758 17.84 43.12 30.04
C ASP A 758 16.32 43.10 30.17
N ALA A 759 15.75 44.17 30.74
CA ALA A 759 14.31 44.25 31.05
C ALA A 759 13.40 44.23 29.81
N ASN A 760 13.92 44.59 28.65
CA ASN A 760 13.21 44.59 27.36
C ASN A 760 13.70 43.49 26.41
N TYR A 761 14.49 42.52 26.89
CA TYR A 761 14.89 41.39 26.06
C TYR A 761 13.68 40.52 25.72
N ASN A 762 13.50 40.27 24.42
CA ASN A 762 12.53 39.31 23.91
C ASN A 762 13.31 38.12 23.35
N GLN A 763 13.09 36.95 23.96
CA GLN A 763 13.83 35.73 23.62
C GLN A 763 13.55 35.29 22.17
N ALA A 764 12.29 35.25 21.76
CA ALA A 764 11.90 34.88 20.40
C ALA A 764 12.53 35.80 19.34
N ALA A 765 12.64 37.11 19.63
CA ALA A 765 13.29 38.07 18.74
C ALA A 765 14.83 37.92 18.69
N GLY A 766 15.47 37.43 19.76
CA GLY A 766 16.92 37.26 19.84
C GLY A 766 17.43 35.91 19.33
N GLU A 767 16.52 34.95 19.14
CA GLU A 767 16.84 33.61 18.65
C GLU A 767 16.66 33.47 17.13
N LEU A 768 16.15 34.50 16.44
CA LEU A 768 15.86 34.46 15.00
C LEU A 768 17.10 34.13 14.16
N ALA A 769 18.25 34.72 14.49
CA ALA A 769 19.53 34.45 13.84
C ALA A 769 20.51 33.64 14.71
N GLY A 770 20.10 33.22 15.92
CA GLY A 770 20.94 32.47 16.86
C GLY A 770 22.08 33.30 17.50
N GLY A 771 21.95 34.63 17.52
CA GLY A 771 22.91 35.53 18.15
C GLY A 771 22.70 35.68 19.68
N PRO A 772 23.66 36.28 20.41
CA PRO A 772 23.55 36.45 21.86
C PRO A 772 22.60 37.59 22.28
N CYS A 773 22.19 38.47 21.36
CA CYS A 773 21.36 39.65 21.63
C CYS A 773 20.50 39.95 20.38
N VAL A 774 19.37 40.62 20.57
CA VAL A 774 18.52 41.05 19.45
C VAL A 774 19.27 42.09 18.62
N GLY A 775 19.57 41.79 17.36
CA GLY A 775 20.46 42.59 16.55
C GLY A 775 20.07 42.70 15.07
N GLN A 776 21.03 43.18 14.28
CA GLN A 776 20.83 43.41 12.85
C GLN A 776 20.60 42.11 12.07
N GLU A 777 21.15 41.00 12.55
CA GLU A 777 20.98 39.67 11.94
C GLU A 777 19.54 39.18 12.13
N ASP A 778 18.98 39.33 13.35
CA ASP A 778 17.57 39.01 13.64
C ASP A 778 16.60 39.87 12.84
N LEU A 779 16.87 41.18 12.73
CA LEU A 779 16.10 42.06 11.86
C LEU A 779 16.19 41.63 10.39
N GLY A 780 17.35 41.12 9.96
CA GLY A 780 17.54 40.54 8.64
C GLY A 780 16.64 39.32 8.40
N VAL A 781 16.56 38.41 9.37
CA VAL A 781 15.68 37.23 9.32
C VAL A 781 14.21 37.65 9.29
N LEU A 782 13.80 38.61 10.12
CA LEU A 782 12.43 39.11 10.12
C LEU A 782 12.05 39.76 8.79
N LEU A 783 12.90 40.65 8.28
CA LEU A 783 12.64 41.34 7.01
C LEU A 783 12.66 40.38 5.81
N ALA A 784 13.47 39.32 5.86
CA ALA A 784 13.48 38.28 4.81
C ALA A 784 12.16 37.49 4.76
N ASN A 785 11.45 37.41 5.89
CA ASN A 785 10.15 36.73 5.99
C ASN A 785 8.97 37.71 6.00
N PHE A 786 9.19 39.03 5.90
CA PHE A 786 8.12 40.03 6.00
C PHE A 786 7.07 39.87 4.89
N GLY A 787 5.81 39.74 5.29
CA GLY A 787 4.66 39.43 4.45
C GLY A 787 4.33 37.94 4.35
N GLN A 788 5.14 37.04 4.91
CA GLN A 788 4.79 35.61 4.94
C GLN A 788 3.60 35.37 5.86
N GLY A 789 2.66 34.53 5.40
CA GLY A 789 1.47 34.16 6.16
C GLY A 789 0.40 35.25 6.26
N CYS A 790 0.65 36.42 5.67
CA CYS A 790 -0.28 37.54 5.61
C CYS A 790 -1.30 37.39 4.45
N PRO A 791 -2.55 37.85 4.60
CA PRO A 791 -3.61 37.78 3.58
C PRO A 791 -3.43 38.71 2.38
#